data_AF-A0A950VXB5-F1
#
_entry.id   AF-A0A950VXB5-F1
#
_cell.length_a   1.000
_cell.length_b   1.000
_cell.length_c   1.000
_cell.angle_alpha   90.00
_cell.angle_beta   90.00
_cell.angle_gamma   90.00
#
_symmetry.space_group_name_H-M   'P 1'
#
loop_
_entity.id
_entity.type
_entity.pdbx_description
1 polymer ?
#
loop_
_entity_poly.entity_id
_entity_poly.type
_entity_poly.pdbx_seq_one_letter_code
_entity_poly.pdbx_strand_id
1 'polypeptide(L)'
;MAASQPQYEKAARLLERFGSPLSLLARLGYAATVSREKPDGHTRAIALIEPLDREAQTHGYRHLLARIRATRASFLFFHGRYLESLADSQDALAEYERDGDKEGLSDTHMRRIGVLGNAGLNDLAWREAMVAFQMSAYLVETRARHALYGDTARTLAASGRAPIALLYQNTAVLLIQRAIVNTPPEQVDAINGLTKQLSPVLRSRAQIELQLNQPNVAAIDLNNAIRFITKKDPSDETKIFQARIQEVQGQAFLRINPAGAIAAFTTALQKANPDSRTYRASLLAQRAEAQRRAGRPDAAEKDLIAAIQELHAEQVYMLKHRKRGEAEGMWSSYFSRFGEAYQTLIRQLAGRGRTEEAFDYAEQARAFEPLYLVSEAVPKDFDGKTKSLGEIRQALPPGTQLLEYSVLSDQTIVWLVSREKVSAITLPAGKAVIARHASELQHAAAARNQADFETKLYALYDVLVAKPMAAMTATPQRLVIIPDGPMHGLPFAALHNTKTNRYLIEDAPIEIAGSANLYLVSLTRDRALQSAAAPSALLVGDPAFNENLPFAQGLLPLPRARSECERISALYGPHAYTLLDREATIPRFLEQARGSAIIHVAAHSIVNAQAPSRSYILLAPAPNEPGPLEAQALLTRLPLDHTRLVVLSTCSSAGGLPVGAEGVAPFVRPLIGAGVPAVIGTLWNVEDATAEDLLVSFHRHYREGKDAAVALQLAQIGLLKKTNNKPGLRPVFTWAPFQVIGHASSPFAPAPQHKEKPP
;
A
#
# COMPACT_ATOMS: atom_id res chain seq x y z
N MET A 1 -13.02 -8.08 39.37
CA MET A 1 -13.31 -8.93 38.19
C MET A 1 -12.45 -10.20 38.08
N ALA A 2 -11.28 -10.33 38.72
CA ALA A 2 -10.63 -11.65 38.87
C ALA A 2 -11.56 -12.71 39.53
N ALA A 3 -12.55 -12.25 40.31
CA ALA A 3 -13.60 -13.08 40.91
C ALA A 3 -14.59 -13.73 39.91
N SER A 4 -14.72 -13.25 38.65
CA SER A 4 -15.69 -13.80 37.68
C SER A 4 -15.11 -14.92 36.81
N GLN A 5 -13.79 -15.07 36.75
CA GLN A 5 -13.15 -16.10 35.92
C GLN A 5 -13.53 -17.53 36.34
N PRO A 6 -13.50 -17.91 37.64
CA PRO A 6 -13.98 -19.22 38.06
C PRO A 6 -15.46 -19.45 37.77
N GLN A 7 -16.25 -18.36 37.71
CA GLN A 7 -17.69 -18.43 37.40
C GLN A 7 -17.93 -18.73 35.92
N TYR A 8 -17.18 -18.10 35.00
CA TYR A 8 -17.24 -18.41 33.58
C TYR A 8 -16.74 -19.82 33.26
N GLU A 9 -15.65 -20.26 33.89
CA GLU A 9 -15.13 -21.62 33.73
C GLU A 9 -16.12 -22.67 34.25
N LYS A 10 -16.75 -22.41 35.40
CA LYS A 10 -17.82 -23.27 35.95
C LYS A 10 -19.05 -23.28 35.04
N ALA A 11 -19.47 -22.12 34.53
CA ALA A 11 -20.61 -22.01 33.62
C ALA A 11 -20.37 -22.77 32.31
N ALA A 12 -19.17 -22.63 31.72
CA ALA A 12 -18.77 -23.33 30.51
C ALA A 12 -18.90 -24.85 30.68
N ARG A 13 -18.29 -25.41 31.74
CA ARG A 13 -18.36 -26.86 32.04
C ARG A 13 -19.79 -27.35 32.28
N LEU A 14 -20.59 -26.59 33.02
CA LEU A 14 -21.98 -26.96 33.30
C LEU A 14 -22.82 -26.97 32.02
N LEU A 15 -22.73 -25.92 31.19
CA LEU A 15 -23.50 -25.79 29.96
C LEU A 15 -23.07 -26.82 28.91
N GLU A 16 -21.77 -27.11 28.81
CA GLU A 16 -21.22 -28.13 27.92
C GLU A 16 -21.71 -29.54 28.29
N ARG A 17 -21.77 -29.87 29.59
CA ARG A 17 -22.34 -31.14 30.07
C ARG A 17 -23.78 -31.38 29.61
N PHE A 18 -24.55 -30.32 29.39
CA PHE A 18 -25.93 -30.39 28.92
C PHE A 18 -26.08 -30.11 27.41
N GLY A 19 -24.98 -30.02 26.65
CA GLY A 19 -25.00 -29.75 25.20
C GLY A 19 -25.58 -28.38 24.84
N SER A 20 -25.55 -27.40 25.75
CA SER A 20 -26.12 -26.08 25.50
C SER A 20 -25.18 -25.21 24.65
N PRO A 21 -25.68 -24.54 23.59
CA PRO A 21 -24.86 -23.61 22.79
C PRO A 21 -24.38 -22.39 23.59
N LEU A 22 -24.97 -22.12 24.76
CA LEU A 22 -24.51 -21.08 25.68
C LEU A 22 -23.14 -21.40 26.31
N SER A 23 -22.68 -22.65 26.22
CA SER A 23 -21.32 -23.04 26.64
C SER A 23 -20.26 -22.22 25.90
N LEU A 24 -20.48 -21.92 24.61
CA LEU A 24 -19.61 -21.09 23.79
C LEU A 24 -19.57 -19.64 24.26
N LEU A 25 -20.71 -19.07 24.69
CA LEU A 25 -20.74 -17.74 25.29
C LEU A 25 -19.98 -17.69 26.62
N ALA A 26 -20.11 -18.73 27.45
CA ALA A 26 -19.38 -18.83 28.70
C ALA A 26 -17.86 -18.98 28.46
N ARG A 27 -17.45 -19.76 27.46
CA ARG A 27 -16.05 -19.90 27.02
C ARG A 27 -15.50 -18.60 26.43
N LEU A 28 -16.30 -17.85 25.68
CA LEU A 28 -15.95 -16.52 25.19
C LEU A 28 -15.76 -15.52 26.34
N GLY A 29 -16.66 -15.55 27.32
CA GLY A 29 -16.54 -14.76 28.57
C GLY A 29 -15.28 -15.13 29.37
N TYR A 30 -14.96 -16.42 29.45
CA TYR A 30 -13.71 -16.90 30.05
C TYR A 30 -12.49 -16.36 29.29
N ALA A 31 -12.46 -16.47 27.96
CA ALA A 31 -11.38 -15.90 27.16
C ALA A 31 -11.22 -14.39 27.38
N ALA A 32 -12.31 -13.64 27.53
CA ALA A 32 -12.27 -12.21 27.86
C ALA A 32 -11.74 -11.91 29.28
N THR A 33 -11.85 -12.84 30.22
CA THR A 33 -11.17 -12.72 31.52
C THR A 33 -9.68 -13.04 31.38
N VAL A 34 -9.32 -14.10 30.63
CA VAL A 34 -7.93 -14.50 30.35
C VAL A 34 -7.19 -13.42 29.58
N SER A 35 -7.86 -12.64 28.73
CA SER A 35 -7.23 -11.54 27.98
C SER A 35 -6.57 -10.50 28.88
N ARG A 36 -6.99 -10.44 30.15
CA ARG A 36 -6.49 -9.51 31.17
C ARG A 36 -5.44 -10.15 32.09
N GLU A 37 -5.16 -11.43 31.95
CA GLU A 37 -4.10 -12.15 32.68
C GLU A 37 -2.71 -11.84 32.13
N LYS A 38 -1.69 -12.16 32.92
CA LYS A 38 -0.29 -12.06 32.51
C LYS A 38 0.52 -13.31 32.86
N PRO A 39 1.61 -13.58 32.12
CA PRO A 39 1.96 -12.95 30.82
C PRO A 39 1.03 -13.41 29.69
N ASP A 40 1.01 -12.66 28.59
CA ASP A 40 0.40 -13.04 27.30
C ASP A 40 -1.12 -13.32 27.30
N GLY A 41 -1.87 -12.66 28.17
CA GLY A 41 -3.33 -12.86 28.29
C GLY A 41 -4.07 -12.71 26.96
N HIS A 42 -3.79 -11.66 26.17
CA HIS A 42 -4.43 -11.47 24.86
C HIS A 42 -4.10 -12.59 23.87
N THR A 43 -2.84 -13.04 23.80
CA THR A 43 -2.40 -14.15 22.95
C THR A 43 -3.11 -15.45 23.36
N ARG A 44 -3.15 -15.74 24.66
CA ARG A 44 -3.87 -16.89 25.21
C ARG A 44 -5.37 -16.80 24.93
N ALA A 45 -5.97 -15.61 25.07
CA ALA A 45 -7.37 -15.39 24.78
C ALA A 45 -7.71 -15.60 23.30
N ILE A 46 -6.84 -15.15 22.38
CA ILE A 46 -6.99 -15.41 20.94
C ILE A 46 -6.97 -16.92 20.68
N ALA A 47 -5.99 -17.65 21.25
CA ALA A 47 -5.89 -19.11 21.12
C ALA A 47 -7.12 -19.84 21.71
N LEU A 48 -7.74 -19.30 22.76
CA LEU A 48 -8.96 -19.85 23.35
C LEU A 48 -10.21 -19.59 22.49
N ILE A 49 -10.21 -18.51 21.70
CA ILE A 49 -11.34 -18.16 20.83
C ILE A 49 -11.34 -18.93 19.51
N GLU A 50 -10.16 -19.24 18.97
CA GLU A 50 -10.03 -19.88 17.65
C GLU A 50 -10.81 -21.19 17.47
N PRO A 51 -10.89 -22.09 18.47
CA PRO A 51 -11.76 -23.26 18.41
C PRO A 51 -13.25 -22.91 18.43
N LEU A 52 -13.65 -21.84 19.14
CA LEU A 52 -15.05 -21.41 19.26
C LEU A 52 -15.60 -20.96 17.91
N ASP A 53 -14.79 -20.26 17.11
CA ASP A 53 -15.17 -19.81 15.78
C ASP A 53 -15.49 -21.01 14.86
N ARG A 54 -14.62 -22.03 14.83
CA ARG A 54 -14.84 -23.27 14.05
C ARG A 54 -16.08 -24.05 14.50
N GLU A 55 -16.29 -24.14 15.81
CA GLU A 55 -17.45 -24.83 16.40
C GLU A 55 -18.75 -24.09 16.06
N ALA A 56 -18.79 -22.76 16.23
CA ALA A 56 -19.94 -21.95 15.86
C ALA A 56 -20.26 -22.02 14.35
N GLN A 57 -19.23 -22.04 13.48
CA GLN A 57 -19.40 -22.25 12.04
C GLN A 57 -20.02 -23.62 11.72
N THR A 58 -19.48 -24.69 12.31
CA THR A 58 -19.93 -26.07 12.07
C THR A 58 -21.41 -26.25 12.43
N HIS A 59 -21.85 -25.62 13.52
CA HIS A 59 -23.23 -25.68 13.99
C HIS A 59 -24.15 -24.62 13.36
N GLY A 60 -23.62 -23.68 12.58
CA GLY A 60 -24.40 -22.61 11.95
C GLY A 60 -24.91 -21.53 12.92
N TYR A 61 -24.23 -21.31 14.05
CA TYR A 61 -24.62 -20.30 15.06
C TYR A 61 -24.17 -18.89 14.67
N ARG A 62 -24.90 -18.23 13.76
CA ARG A 62 -24.51 -16.95 13.14
C ARG A 62 -24.31 -15.78 14.12
N HIS A 63 -25.30 -15.47 14.97
CA HIS A 63 -25.16 -14.40 15.95
C HIS A 63 -23.95 -14.59 16.90
N LEU A 64 -23.73 -15.85 17.31
CA LEU A 64 -22.60 -16.20 18.17
C LEU A 64 -21.27 -16.07 17.42
N LEU A 65 -21.23 -16.48 16.16
CA LEU A 65 -20.08 -16.33 15.28
C LEU A 65 -19.69 -14.85 15.12
N ALA A 66 -20.69 -13.97 14.90
CA ALA A 66 -20.48 -12.52 14.83
C ALA A 66 -19.83 -11.98 16.11
N ARG A 67 -20.36 -12.38 17.28
CA ARG A 67 -19.86 -11.95 18.59
C ARG A 67 -18.47 -12.49 18.91
N ILE A 68 -18.18 -13.74 18.52
CA ILE A 68 -16.86 -14.36 18.62
C ILE A 68 -15.84 -13.55 17.82
N ARG A 69 -16.14 -13.24 16.56
CA ARG A 69 -15.26 -12.48 15.66
C ARG A 69 -15.06 -11.04 16.12
N ALA A 70 -16.11 -10.34 16.53
CA ALA A 70 -16.00 -8.98 17.09
C ALA A 70 -15.15 -8.93 18.38
N THR A 71 -15.24 -9.96 19.22
CA THR A 71 -14.41 -10.07 20.43
C THR A 71 -12.95 -10.37 20.08
N ARG A 72 -12.70 -11.31 19.16
CA ARG A 72 -11.34 -11.61 18.65
C ARG A 72 -10.71 -10.38 18.03
N ALA A 73 -11.47 -9.62 17.22
CA ALA A 73 -11.04 -8.36 16.65
C ALA A 73 -10.57 -7.36 17.71
N SER A 74 -11.29 -7.25 18.84
CA SER A 74 -10.89 -6.37 19.94
C SER A 74 -9.57 -6.80 20.57
N PHE A 75 -9.32 -8.10 20.75
CA PHE A 75 -8.05 -8.59 21.30
C PHE A 75 -6.88 -8.42 20.33
N LEU A 76 -7.11 -8.67 19.04
CA LEU A 76 -6.15 -8.40 17.98
C LEU A 76 -5.76 -6.92 17.95
N PHE A 77 -6.73 -6.00 18.08
CA PHE A 77 -6.48 -4.56 18.19
C PHE A 77 -5.54 -4.20 19.36
N PHE A 78 -5.83 -4.70 20.58
CA PHE A 78 -4.97 -4.43 21.74
C PHE A 78 -3.58 -5.07 21.64
N HIS A 79 -3.44 -6.11 20.83
CA HIS A 79 -2.15 -6.74 20.52
C HIS A 79 -1.43 -6.09 19.33
N GLY A 80 -1.96 -4.98 18.78
CA GLY A 80 -1.37 -4.27 17.63
C GLY A 80 -1.60 -4.94 16.27
N ARG A 81 -2.35 -6.05 16.21
CA ARG A 81 -2.69 -6.80 14.98
C ARG A 81 -3.87 -6.15 14.26
N TYR A 82 -3.69 -4.91 13.80
CA TYR A 82 -4.77 -4.06 13.30
C TYR A 82 -5.49 -4.63 12.07
N LEU A 83 -4.77 -5.22 11.13
CA LEU A 83 -5.39 -5.67 9.88
C LEU A 83 -6.23 -6.94 10.05
N GLU A 84 -5.79 -7.85 10.91
CA GLU A 84 -6.58 -9.01 11.31
C GLU A 84 -7.81 -8.58 12.13
N SER A 85 -7.65 -7.57 12.99
CA SER A 85 -8.78 -6.96 13.68
C SER A 85 -9.83 -6.39 12.70
N LEU A 86 -9.39 -5.74 11.61
CA LEU A 86 -10.30 -5.23 10.58
C LEU A 86 -10.99 -6.34 9.80
N ALA A 87 -10.28 -7.43 9.47
CA ALA A 87 -10.84 -8.59 8.79
C ALA A 87 -11.94 -9.25 9.64
N ASP A 88 -11.63 -9.56 10.91
CA ASP A 88 -12.61 -10.13 11.85
C ASP A 88 -13.82 -9.21 12.06
N SER A 89 -13.58 -7.90 12.17
CA SER A 89 -14.66 -6.94 12.34
C SER A 89 -15.54 -6.86 11.08
N GLN A 90 -14.95 -6.99 9.89
CA GLN A 90 -15.70 -7.00 8.63
C GLN A 90 -16.61 -8.21 8.53
N ASP A 91 -16.09 -9.38 8.89
CA ASP A 91 -16.85 -10.62 8.95
C ASP A 91 -17.97 -10.55 10.00
N ALA A 92 -17.71 -9.95 11.16
CA ALA A 92 -18.73 -9.74 12.18
C ALA A 92 -19.86 -8.80 11.70
N LEU A 93 -19.52 -7.69 11.02
CA LEU A 93 -20.52 -6.78 10.44
C LEU A 93 -21.45 -7.49 9.46
N ALA A 94 -20.89 -8.33 8.57
CA ALA A 94 -21.69 -9.05 7.57
C ALA A 94 -22.72 -10.00 8.21
N GLU A 95 -22.36 -10.65 9.32
CA GLU A 95 -23.29 -11.52 10.06
C GLU A 95 -24.31 -10.70 10.88
N TYR A 96 -23.89 -9.62 11.55
CA TYR A 96 -24.82 -8.75 12.27
C TYR A 96 -25.84 -8.06 11.36
N GLU A 97 -25.44 -7.69 10.14
CA GLU A 97 -26.34 -7.10 9.14
C GLU A 97 -27.41 -8.11 8.69
N ARG A 98 -27.02 -9.36 8.47
CA ARG A 98 -27.96 -10.44 8.12
C ARG A 98 -28.92 -10.77 9.26
N ASP A 99 -28.43 -10.78 10.49
CA ASP A 99 -29.23 -11.08 11.68
C ASP A 99 -30.08 -9.87 12.16
N GLY A 100 -29.82 -8.67 11.63
CA GLY A 100 -30.54 -7.44 12.01
C GLY A 100 -30.14 -6.86 13.37
N ASP A 101 -28.99 -7.24 13.92
CA ASP A 101 -28.49 -6.79 15.22
C ASP A 101 -27.90 -5.37 15.14
N LYS A 102 -28.72 -4.37 15.42
CA LYS A 102 -28.34 -2.96 15.33
C LYS A 102 -27.34 -2.52 16.41
N GLU A 103 -27.35 -3.16 17.58
CA GLU A 103 -26.41 -2.85 18.65
C GLU A 103 -25.02 -3.39 18.30
N GLY A 104 -24.95 -4.66 17.87
CA GLY A 104 -23.72 -5.30 17.40
C GLY A 104 -23.10 -4.56 16.20
N LEU A 105 -23.92 -4.14 15.23
CA LEU A 105 -23.47 -3.30 14.11
C LEU A 105 -22.86 -1.98 14.60
N SER A 106 -23.59 -1.25 15.45
CA SER A 106 -23.17 0.08 15.92
C SER A 106 -21.87 0.02 16.74
N ASP A 107 -21.76 -0.95 17.67
CA ASP A 107 -20.55 -1.15 18.48
C ASP A 107 -19.35 -1.58 17.61
N THR A 108 -19.57 -2.46 16.62
CA THR A 108 -18.49 -2.92 15.73
C THR A 108 -17.99 -1.79 14.83
N HIS A 109 -18.89 -0.99 14.23
CA HIS A 109 -18.51 0.22 13.48
C HIS A 109 -17.72 1.19 14.35
N MET A 110 -18.19 1.48 15.58
CA MET A 110 -17.49 2.37 16.51
C MET A 110 -16.07 1.88 16.82
N ARG A 111 -15.87 0.59 17.10
CA ARG A 111 -14.54 0.03 17.38
C ARG A 111 -13.60 0.13 16.19
N ARG A 112 -14.12 -0.07 14.97
CA ARG A 112 -13.32 0.00 13.73
C ARG A 112 -12.72 1.39 13.50
N ILE A 113 -13.33 2.47 13.99
CA ILE A 113 -12.75 3.83 13.92
C ILE A 113 -11.36 3.84 14.57
N GLY A 114 -11.26 3.32 15.79
CA GLY A 114 -10.01 3.23 16.53
C GLY A 114 -8.97 2.33 15.83
N VAL A 115 -9.39 1.20 15.27
CA VAL A 115 -8.51 0.28 14.54
C VAL A 115 -7.96 0.94 13.27
N LEU A 116 -8.83 1.52 12.44
CA LEU A 116 -8.47 2.23 11.20
C LEU A 116 -7.54 3.42 11.49
N GLY A 117 -7.87 4.23 12.52
CA GLY A 117 -7.04 5.37 12.92
C GLY A 117 -5.64 4.95 13.39
N ASN A 118 -5.51 3.86 14.16
CA ASN A 118 -4.20 3.33 14.57
C ASN A 118 -3.44 2.64 13.42
N ALA A 119 -4.16 2.14 12.41
CA ALA A 119 -3.57 1.66 11.16
C ALA A 119 -3.08 2.83 10.27
N GLY A 120 -3.50 4.08 10.53
CA GLY A 120 -3.19 5.26 9.72
C GLY A 120 -4.19 5.52 8.59
N LEU A 121 -5.28 4.75 8.53
CA LEU A 121 -6.33 4.79 7.51
C LEU A 121 -7.37 5.85 7.86
N ASN A 122 -6.96 7.11 8.01
CA ASN A 122 -7.79 8.18 8.57
C ASN A 122 -9.05 8.47 7.75
N ASP A 123 -8.99 8.40 6.41
CA ASP A 123 -10.15 8.63 5.55
C ASP A 123 -11.20 7.51 5.72
N LEU A 124 -10.75 6.26 5.86
CA LEU A 124 -11.64 5.14 6.15
C LEU A 124 -12.21 5.26 7.56
N ALA A 125 -11.38 5.62 8.55
CA ALA A 125 -11.83 5.86 9.92
C ALA A 125 -12.89 6.97 9.98
N TRP A 126 -12.76 8.01 9.17
CA TRP A 126 -13.75 9.10 9.09
C TRP A 126 -15.09 8.61 8.53
N ARG A 127 -15.07 7.82 7.45
CA ARG A 127 -16.29 7.20 6.90
C ARG A 127 -16.96 6.30 7.93
N GLU A 128 -16.16 5.48 8.61
CA GLU A 128 -16.63 4.60 9.68
C GLU A 128 -17.30 5.39 10.81
N ALA A 129 -16.70 6.53 11.19
CA ALA A 129 -17.28 7.43 12.18
C ALA A 129 -18.65 7.97 11.74
N MET A 130 -18.82 8.36 10.48
CA MET A 130 -20.11 8.83 9.97
C MET A 130 -21.20 7.76 10.05
N VAL A 131 -20.87 6.51 9.72
CA VAL A 131 -21.78 5.37 9.87
C VAL A 131 -22.13 5.14 11.35
N ALA A 132 -21.13 5.11 12.22
CA ALA A 132 -21.35 4.92 13.66
C ALA A 132 -22.20 6.03 14.29
N PHE A 133 -22.08 7.29 13.83
CA PHE A 133 -22.94 8.38 14.30
C PHE A 133 -24.40 8.22 13.88
N GLN A 134 -24.67 7.76 12.65
CA GLN A 134 -26.03 7.45 12.20
C GLN A 134 -26.69 6.37 13.05
N MET A 135 -25.89 5.46 13.61
CA MET A 135 -26.33 4.36 14.47
C MET A 135 -26.16 4.63 15.96
N SER A 136 -25.78 5.85 16.36
CA SER A 136 -25.40 6.17 17.74
C SER A 136 -26.52 6.01 18.77
N ALA A 137 -27.79 6.07 18.32
CA ALA A 137 -28.96 5.78 19.16
C ALA A 137 -28.96 4.34 19.72
N TYR A 138 -28.32 3.40 19.01
CA TYR A 138 -28.18 2.00 19.42
C TYR A 138 -26.96 1.74 20.31
N LEU A 139 -26.08 2.73 20.54
CA LEU A 139 -25.00 2.61 21.50
C LEU A 139 -25.55 2.90 22.91
N VAL A 140 -25.80 1.85 23.70
CA VAL A 140 -26.40 1.99 25.03
C VAL A 140 -25.34 2.35 26.08
N GLU A 141 -24.14 1.80 25.98
CA GLU A 141 -23.08 2.05 26.96
C GLU A 141 -22.48 3.46 26.86
N THR A 142 -22.40 4.17 28.00
CA THR A 142 -21.69 5.46 28.12
C THR A 142 -20.25 5.37 27.64
N ARG A 143 -19.61 4.22 27.86
CA ARG A 143 -18.24 3.94 27.41
C ARG A 143 -18.11 3.96 25.89
N ALA A 144 -19.02 3.28 25.21
CA ALA A 144 -19.08 3.24 23.74
C ALA A 144 -19.35 4.64 23.16
N ARG A 145 -20.26 5.41 23.78
CA ARG A 145 -20.58 6.77 23.34
C ARG A 145 -19.37 7.70 23.41
N HIS A 146 -18.66 7.77 24.54
CA HIS A 146 -17.50 8.67 24.61
C HIS A 146 -16.34 8.19 23.71
N ALA A 147 -16.21 6.87 23.48
CA ALA A 147 -15.21 6.31 22.58
C ALA A 147 -15.46 6.75 21.12
N LEU A 148 -16.72 6.72 20.67
CA LEU A 148 -17.11 7.24 19.36
C LEU A 148 -16.62 8.69 19.15
N TYR A 149 -16.89 9.59 20.10
CA TYR A 149 -16.41 10.98 20.02
C TYR A 149 -14.89 11.08 20.06
N GLY A 150 -14.22 10.34 20.95
CA GLY A 150 -12.77 10.41 21.11
C GLY A 150 -11.98 9.84 19.93
N ASP A 151 -12.43 8.72 19.36
CA ASP A 151 -11.83 8.11 18.17
C ASP A 151 -12.07 8.98 16.92
N THR A 152 -13.26 9.59 16.81
CA THR A 152 -13.55 10.59 15.77
C THR A 152 -12.64 11.81 15.89
N ALA A 153 -12.49 12.35 17.11
CA ALA A 153 -11.60 13.48 17.36
C ALA A 153 -10.15 13.16 16.94
N ARG A 154 -9.64 11.99 17.32
CA ARG A 154 -8.30 11.53 16.93
C ARG A 154 -8.16 11.45 15.40
N THR A 155 -9.16 10.90 14.72
CA THR A 155 -9.18 10.77 13.26
C THR A 155 -9.13 12.14 12.57
N LEU A 156 -9.94 13.10 13.05
CA LEU A 156 -9.94 14.47 12.54
C LEU A 156 -8.61 15.18 12.80
N ALA A 157 -8.03 15.00 13.98
CA ALA A 157 -6.74 15.58 14.34
C ALA A 157 -5.61 15.05 13.43
N ALA A 158 -5.60 13.74 13.19
CA ALA A 158 -4.65 13.10 12.28
C ALA A 158 -4.82 13.55 10.82
N SER A 159 -6.02 14.00 10.45
CA SER A 159 -6.34 14.55 9.12
C SER A 159 -6.10 16.06 9.01
N GLY A 160 -5.39 16.67 9.97
CA GLY A 160 -5.07 18.10 9.98
C GLY A 160 -6.23 19.02 10.37
N ARG A 161 -7.35 18.48 10.86
CA ARG A 161 -8.56 19.24 11.24
C ARG A 161 -8.65 19.45 12.76
N ALA A 162 -7.54 19.88 13.37
CA ALA A 162 -7.41 20.03 14.82
C ALA A 162 -8.51 20.90 15.49
N PRO A 163 -8.98 22.02 14.90
CA PRO A 163 -10.06 22.80 15.51
C PRO A 163 -11.37 22.01 15.64
N ILE A 164 -11.72 21.22 14.63
CA ILE A 164 -12.93 20.38 14.64
C ILE A 164 -12.72 19.20 15.59
N ALA A 165 -11.54 18.58 15.57
CA ALA A 165 -11.19 17.51 16.49
C ALA A 165 -11.37 17.92 17.96
N LEU A 166 -10.98 19.15 18.30
CA LEU A 166 -11.12 19.68 19.66
C LEU A 166 -12.59 19.73 20.10
N LEU A 167 -13.53 20.04 19.21
CA LEU A 167 -14.97 20.04 19.52
C LEU A 167 -15.45 18.64 19.94
N TYR A 168 -15.14 17.62 19.13
CA TYR A 168 -15.48 16.23 19.44
C TYR A 168 -14.81 15.76 20.74
N GLN A 169 -13.55 16.12 20.94
CA GLN A 169 -12.82 15.74 22.14
C GLN A 169 -13.38 16.39 23.40
N ASN A 170 -13.79 17.66 23.31
CA ASN A 170 -14.46 18.36 24.41
C ASN A 170 -15.79 17.70 24.75
N THR A 171 -16.56 17.25 23.76
CA THR A 171 -17.79 16.47 23.99
C THR A 171 -17.48 15.15 24.71
N ALA A 172 -16.41 14.44 24.32
CA ALA A 172 -15.99 13.21 25.00
C ALA A 172 -15.65 13.45 26.49
N VAL A 173 -14.94 14.54 26.80
CA VAL A 173 -14.65 14.95 28.20
C VAL A 173 -15.94 15.23 28.96
N LEU A 174 -16.85 16.01 28.37
CA LEU A 174 -18.11 16.41 29.00
C LEU A 174 -19.02 15.20 29.29
N LEU A 175 -19.06 14.21 28.41
CA LEU A 175 -19.85 12.99 28.62
C LEU A 175 -19.39 12.22 29.86
N ILE A 176 -18.08 12.06 30.05
CA ILE A 176 -17.53 11.36 31.22
C ILE A 176 -17.75 12.19 32.49
N GLN A 177 -17.52 13.51 32.43
CA GLN A 177 -17.77 14.39 33.57
C GLN A 177 -19.24 14.36 34.03
N ARG A 178 -20.19 14.41 33.08
CA ARG A 178 -21.62 14.26 33.39
C ARG A 178 -21.94 12.89 33.96
N ALA A 179 -21.35 11.82 33.44
CA ALA A 179 -21.54 10.48 33.98
C ALA A 179 -21.06 10.38 35.44
N ILE A 180 -19.93 11.00 35.78
CA ILE A 180 -19.42 11.06 37.16
C ILE A 180 -20.42 11.79 38.06
N VAL A 181 -20.88 12.99 37.65
CA VAL A 181 -21.83 13.80 38.43
C VAL A 181 -23.18 13.08 38.63
N ASN A 182 -23.64 12.35 37.62
CA ASN A 182 -24.90 11.62 37.67
C ASN A 182 -24.80 10.27 38.39
N THR A 183 -23.59 9.80 38.71
CA THR A 183 -23.40 8.56 39.46
C THR A 183 -23.60 8.84 40.96
N PRO A 184 -24.46 8.08 41.66
CA PRO A 184 -24.70 8.29 43.08
C PRO A 184 -23.39 8.24 43.91
N PRO A 185 -23.18 9.15 44.88
CA PRO A 185 -21.92 9.26 45.64
C PRO A 185 -21.48 7.98 46.35
N GLU A 186 -22.43 7.11 46.72
CA GLU A 186 -22.18 5.82 47.36
C GLU A 186 -21.55 4.77 46.42
N GLN A 187 -21.66 4.96 45.10
CA GLN A 187 -21.06 4.06 44.10
C GLN A 187 -19.60 4.43 43.80
N VAL A 188 -18.78 4.43 44.86
CA VAL A 188 -17.37 4.88 44.83
C VAL A 188 -16.56 4.16 43.74
N ASP A 189 -16.76 2.86 43.55
CA ASP A 189 -16.05 2.08 42.52
C ASP A 189 -16.42 2.49 41.08
N ALA A 190 -17.69 2.83 40.84
CA ALA A 190 -18.15 3.30 39.53
C ALA A 190 -17.59 4.71 39.24
N ILE A 191 -17.61 5.60 40.23
CA ILE A 191 -17.01 6.95 40.15
C ILE A 191 -15.51 6.86 39.89
N ASN A 192 -14.79 5.98 40.60
CA ASN A 192 -13.37 5.75 40.39
C ASN A 192 -13.09 5.20 38.98
N GLY A 193 -13.93 4.29 38.49
CA GLY A 193 -13.85 3.75 37.13
C GLY A 193 -13.99 4.83 36.07
N LEU A 194 -14.99 5.71 36.19
CA LEU A 194 -15.21 6.84 35.29
C LEU A 194 -14.10 7.89 35.40
N THR A 195 -13.60 8.16 36.61
CA THR A 195 -12.48 9.09 36.83
C THR A 195 -11.21 8.59 36.15
N LYS A 196 -10.93 7.29 36.21
CA LYS A 196 -9.80 6.67 35.47
C LYS A 196 -9.95 6.87 33.95
N GLN A 197 -11.18 6.89 33.42
CA GLN A 197 -11.44 7.15 31.99
C GLN A 197 -11.20 8.60 31.56
N LEU A 198 -11.18 9.57 32.48
CA LEU A 198 -10.81 10.96 32.13
C LEU A 198 -9.36 11.07 31.64
N SER A 199 -8.45 10.24 32.17
CA SER A 199 -7.03 10.32 31.82
C SER A 199 -6.74 10.17 30.31
N PRO A 200 -7.15 9.07 29.63
CA PRO A 200 -6.89 8.93 28.19
C PRO A 200 -7.58 10.00 27.34
N VAL A 201 -8.71 10.54 27.79
CA VAL A 201 -9.46 11.58 27.08
C VAL A 201 -8.77 12.94 27.21
N LEU A 202 -8.31 13.32 28.40
CA LEU A 202 -7.53 14.55 28.60
C LEU A 202 -6.17 14.50 27.89
N ARG A 203 -5.48 13.36 27.93
CA ARG A 203 -4.25 13.15 27.15
C ARG A 203 -4.49 13.36 25.64
N SER A 204 -5.60 12.84 25.12
CA SER A 204 -5.95 13.00 23.70
C SER A 204 -6.32 14.45 23.36
N ARG A 205 -6.92 15.19 24.30
CA ARG A 205 -7.17 16.63 24.14
C ARG A 205 -5.89 17.45 24.15
N ALA A 206 -4.98 17.18 25.09
CA ALA A 206 -3.66 17.80 25.10
C ALA A 206 -2.89 17.61 23.78
N GLN A 207 -2.99 16.43 23.16
CA GLN A 207 -2.40 16.17 21.85
C GLN A 207 -2.95 17.12 20.76
N ILE A 208 -4.27 17.36 20.75
CA ILE A 208 -4.93 18.25 19.78
C ILE A 208 -4.55 19.71 20.07
N GLU A 209 -4.48 20.09 21.34
CA GLU A 209 -4.06 21.43 21.78
C GLU A 209 -2.60 21.74 21.35
N LEU A 210 -1.71 20.74 21.38
CA LEU A 210 -0.35 20.88 20.83
C LEU A 210 -0.36 21.15 19.32
N GLN A 211 -1.23 20.49 18.55
CA GLN A 211 -1.38 20.76 17.11
C GLN A 211 -1.92 22.18 16.85
N LEU A 212 -2.72 22.72 17.77
CA LEU A 212 -3.21 24.09 17.75
C LEU A 212 -2.20 25.11 18.30
N ASN A 213 -0.98 24.68 18.60
CA ASN A 213 0.08 25.52 19.16
C ASN A 213 -0.30 26.12 20.53
N GLN A 214 -0.98 25.34 21.38
CA GLN A 214 -1.41 25.71 22.74
C GLN A 214 -0.71 24.88 23.83
N PRO A 215 0.62 24.94 23.96
CA PRO A 215 1.39 24.05 24.85
C PRO A 215 1.07 24.22 26.34
N ASN A 216 0.66 25.42 26.77
CA ASN A 216 0.31 25.66 28.18
C ASN A 216 -1.01 24.97 28.57
N VAL A 217 -2.00 24.96 27.66
CA VAL A 217 -3.27 24.27 27.87
C VAL A 217 -3.05 22.77 27.88
N ALA A 218 -2.27 22.26 26.91
CA ALA A 218 -1.88 20.86 26.85
C ALA A 218 -1.17 20.39 28.13
N ALA A 219 -0.30 21.23 28.72
CA ALA A 219 0.38 20.90 29.96
C ALA A 219 -0.59 20.74 31.16
N ILE A 220 -1.65 21.55 31.24
CA ILE A 220 -2.69 21.44 32.29
C ILE A 220 -3.41 20.10 32.16
N ASP A 221 -3.83 19.77 30.94
CA ASP A 221 -4.52 18.52 30.66
C ASP A 221 -3.65 17.29 30.90
N LEU A 222 -2.36 17.34 30.55
CA LEU A 222 -1.41 16.26 30.84
C LEU A 222 -1.22 16.09 32.36
N ASN A 223 -1.10 17.18 33.10
CA ASN A 223 -0.99 17.12 34.56
C ASN A 223 -2.24 16.51 35.20
N ASN A 224 -3.43 16.87 34.72
CA ASN A 224 -4.68 16.26 35.16
C ASN A 224 -4.77 14.78 34.77
N ALA A 225 -4.39 14.43 33.54
CA ALA A 225 -4.34 13.04 33.09
C ALA A 225 -3.42 12.18 33.95
N ILE A 226 -2.27 12.72 34.38
CA ILE A 226 -1.34 12.06 35.32
C ILE A 226 -1.97 11.88 36.69
N ARG A 227 -2.65 12.91 37.22
CA ARG A 227 -3.31 12.85 38.55
C ARG A 227 -4.37 11.76 38.63
N PHE A 228 -5.13 11.55 37.56
CA PHE A 228 -6.19 10.54 37.51
C PHE A 228 -5.67 9.10 37.31
N ILE A 229 -4.37 8.92 37.06
CA ILE A 229 -3.71 7.62 37.08
C ILE A 229 -3.10 7.42 38.47
N THR A 230 -3.65 6.49 39.25
CA THR A 230 -3.12 6.15 40.58
C THR A 230 -1.69 5.60 40.48
N LYS A 231 -0.72 6.23 41.16
CA LYS A 231 0.66 5.72 41.32
C LYS A 231 0.74 4.31 41.92
N LYS A 232 -0.35 3.83 42.54
CA LYS A 232 -0.46 2.54 43.24
C LYS A 232 -1.08 1.41 42.39
N ASP A 233 -1.47 1.64 41.13
CA ASP A 233 -2.00 0.61 40.23
C ASP A 233 -0.89 0.12 39.28
N PRO A 234 -0.22 -1.02 39.56
CA PRO A 234 0.88 -1.55 38.75
C PRO A 234 0.40 -2.28 37.47
N SER A 235 -0.87 -2.15 37.08
CA SER A 235 -1.39 -2.77 35.85
C SER A 235 -0.64 -2.29 34.60
N ASP A 236 -0.57 -3.15 33.57
CA ASP A 236 0.08 -2.74 32.31
C ASP A 236 -0.76 -1.72 31.55
N GLU A 237 -2.08 -1.68 31.75
CA GLU A 237 -2.92 -0.57 31.27
C GLU A 237 -2.38 0.76 31.78
N THR A 238 -2.08 0.87 33.07
CA THR A 238 -1.46 2.05 33.67
C THR A 238 -0.10 2.36 33.06
N LYS A 239 0.74 1.35 32.77
CA LYS A 239 2.04 1.57 32.10
C LYS A 239 1.88 2.06 30.66
N ILE A 240 0.96 1.50 29.89
CA ILE A 240 0.63 1.94 28.53
C ILE A 240 0.15 3.39 28.55
N PHE A 241 -0.75 3.74 29.46
CA PHE A 241 -1.21 5.13 29.60
C PHE A 241 -0.08 6.07 30.02
N GLN A 242 0.80 5.65 30.93
CA GLN A 242 1.98 6.43 31.30
C GLN A 242 2.93 6.62 30.10
N ALA A 243 3.19 5.59 29.29
CA ALA A 243 4.00 5.70 28.08
C ALA A 243 3.39 6.73 27.11
N ARG A 244 2.07 6.65 26.89
CA ARG A 244 1.32 7.57 26.03
C ARG A 244 1.30 9.00 26.55
N ILE A 245 1.30 9.21 27.87
CA ILE A 245 1.43 10.56 28.44
C ILE A 245 2.85 11.11 28.22
N GLN A 246 3.87 10.27 28.45
CA GLN A 246 5.27 10.65 28.23
C GLN A 246 5.55 11.00 26.75
N GLU A 247 4.91 10.30 25.82
CA GLU A 247 4.92 10.65 24.39
C GLU A 247 4.45 12.09 24.14
N VAL A 248 3.25 12.45 24.61
CA VAL A 248 2.68 13.80 24.40
C VAL A 248 3.51 14.87 25.13
N GLN A 249 4.04 14.56 26.32
CA GLN A 249 4.99 15.44 27.01
C GLN A 249 6.27 15.67 26.20
N GLY A 250 6.82 14.62 25.59
CA GLY A 250 7.98 14.71 24.70
C GLY A 250 7.72 15.61 23.50
N GLN A 251 6.55 15.49 22.88
CA GLN A 251 6.12 16.35 21.78
C GLN A 251 5.96 17.81 22.21
N ALA A 252 5.38 18.07 23.40
CA ALA A 252 5.26 19.41 23.95
C ALA A 252 6.64 20.08 24.16
N PHE A 253 7.64 19.29 24.57
CA PHE A 253 9.00 19.78 24.76
C PHE A 253 9.83 19.87 23.48
N LEU A 254 9.42 19.25 22.37
CA LEU A 254 10.25 19.06 21.19
C LEU A 254 10.87 20.35 20.64
N ARG A 255 10.13 21.47 20.66
CA ARG A 255 10.60 22.77 20.15
C ARG A 255 11.30 23.63 21.20
N ILE A 256 10.92 23.49 22.46
CA ILE A 256 11.29 24.43 23.55
C ILE A 256 12.36 23.86 24.50
N ASN A 257 12.43 22.54 24.64
CA ASN A 257 13.36 21.82 25.49
C ASN A 257 13.69 20.44 24.89
N PRO A 258 14.54 20.37 23.85
CA PRO A 258 14.90 19.11 23.21
C PRO A 258 15.46 18.06 24.17
N ALA A 259 16.21 18.47 25.21
CA ALA A 259 16.73 17.56 26.24
C ALA A 259 15.60 16.93 27.07
N GLY A 260 14.62 17.73 27.49
CA GLY A 260 13.41 17.26 28.15
C GLY A 260 12.56 16.34 27.26
N ALA A 261 12.47 16.64 25.96
CA ALA A 261 11.80 15.78 25.00
C ALA A 261 12.48 14.40 24.89
N ILE A 262 13.81 14.36 24.80
CA ILE A 262 14.59 13.11 24.79
C ILE A 262 14.33 12.28 26.05
N ALA A 263 14.31 12.91 27.22
CA ALA A 263 14.05 12.23 28.49
C ALA A 263 12.61 11.65 28.55
N ALA A 264 11.62 12.41 28.09
CA ALA A 264 10.23 11.98 28.03
C ALA A 264 10.05 10.80 27.06
N PHE A 265 10.56 10.89 25.82
CA PHE A 265 10.49 9.78 24.86
C PHE A 265 11.26 8.53 25.32
N THR A 266 12.38 8.70 26.03
CA THR A 266 13.10 7.58 26.62
C THR A 266 12.28 6.88 27.69
N THR A 267 11.60 7.64 28.56
CA THR A 267 10.68 7.10 29.56
C THR A 267 9.49 6.40 28.90
N ALA A 268 8.95 6.97 27.81
CA ALA A 268 7.90 6.33 27.03
C ALA A 268 8.35 4.97 26.46
N LEU A 269 9.56 4.90 25.88
CA LEU A 269 10.13 3.67 25.32
C LEU A 269 10.35 2.58 26.37
N GLN A 270 10.76 2.94 27.60
CA GLN A 270 10.93 2.00 28.72
C GLN A 270 9.59 1.44 29.21
N LYS A 271 8.50 2.20 29.08
CA LYS A 271 7.17 1.82 29.52
C LYS A 271 6.31 1.18 28.41
N ALA A 272 6.70 1.34 27.15
CA ALA A 272 6.02 0.76 26.01
C ALA A 272 6.11 -0.77 26.05
N ASN A 273 5.03 -1.44 25.68
CA ASN A 273 5.02 -2.89 25.52
C ASN A 273 6.06 -3.28 24.44
N PRO A 274 7.00 -4.23 24.72
CA PRO A 274 7.96 -4.73 23.74
C PRO A 274 7.33 -5.24 22.44
N ASP A 275 6.13 -5.83 22.51
CA ASP A 275 5.46 -6.38 21.33
C ASP A 275 4.77 -5.30 20.48
N SER A 276 4.63 -4.08 21.00
CA SER A 276 4.04 -2.95 20.27
C SER A 276 5.05 -2.28 19.33
N ARG A 277 5.60 -3.04 18.39
CA ARG A 277 6.69 -2.64 17.47
C ARG A 277 6.45 -1.32 16.76
N THR A 278 5.27 -1.17 16.15
CA THR A 278 4.84 0.10 15.52
C THR A 278 4.92 1.30 16.46
N TYR A 279 4.44 1.15 17.70
CA TYR A 279 4.42 2.24 18.65
C TYR A 279 5.84 2.62 19.09
N ARG A 280 6.67 1.60 19.35
CA ARG A 280 8.09 1.79 19.69
C ARG A 280 8.85 2.49 18.57
N ALA A 281 8.62 2.09 17.32
CA ALA A 281 9.21 2.75 16.16
C ALA A 281 8.84 4.24 16.07
N SER A 282 7.56 4.58 16.29
CA SER A 282 7.13 5.98 16.34
C SER A 282 7.83 6.78 17.44
N LEU A 283 7.96 6.21 18.64
CA LEU A 283 8.68 6.85 19.74
C LEU A 283 10.18 7.03 19.43
N LEU A 284 10.81 6.06 18.77
CA LEU A 284 12.20 6.14 18.33
C LEU A 284 12.37 7.24 17.28
N ALA A 285 11.49 7.33 16.27
CA ALA A 285 11.53 8.41 15.28
C ALA A 285 11.33 9.80 15.91
N GLN A 286 10.39 9.93 16.85
CA GLN A 286 10.18 11.18 17.59
C GLN A 286 11.39 11.55 18.47
N ARG A 287 12.03 10.56 19.11
CA ARG A 287 13.26 10.78 19.86
C ARG A 287 14.42 11.15 18.94
N ALA A 288 14.52 10.56 17.75
CA ALA A 288 15.52 10.93 16.76
C ALA A 288 15.42 12.40 16.37
N GLU A 289 14.19 12.91 16.13
CA GLU A 289 13.97 14.33 15.86
C GLU A 289 14.38 15.21 17.06
N ALA A 290 14.10 14.77 18.29
CA ALA A 290 14.54 15.48 19.49
C ALA A 290 16.08 15.49 19.63
N GLN A 291 16.75 14.37 19.34
CA GLN A 291 18.21 14.24 19.31
C GLN A 291 18.81 15.18 18.25
N ARG A 292 18.23 15.22 17.05
CA ARG A 292 18.65 16.10 15.96
C ARG A 292 18.56 17.57 16.37
N ARG A 293 17.42 17.98 16.98
CA ARG A 293 17.25 19.34 17.51
C ARG A 293 18.19 19.68 18.66
N ALA A 294 18.60 18.67 19.43
CA ALA A 294 19.60 18.80 20.48
C ALA A 294 21.06 18.79 19.95
N GLY A 295 21.28 18.77 18.62
CA GLY A 295 22.61 18.73 18.02
C GLY A 295 23.32 17.38 18.15
N ARG A 296 22.57 16.28 18.26
CA ARG A 296 23.10 14.90 18.44
C ARG A 296 22.75 14.00 17.24
N PRO A 297 23.30 14.26 16.05
CA PRO A 297 22.87 13.58 14.83
C PRO A 297 23.21 12.07 14.80
N ASP A 298 24.27 11.62 15.47
CA ASP A 298 24.59 10.18 15.53
C ASP A 298 23.62 9.40 16.42
N ALA A 299 23.17 10.03 17.51
CA ALA A 299 22.10 9.47 18.34
C ALA A 299 20.76 9.44 17.59
N ALA A 300 20.48 10.48 16.79
CA ALA A 300 19.31 10.50 15.92
C ALA A 300 19.36 9.39 14.87
N GLU A 301 20.52 9.16 14.25
CA GLU A 301 20.72 8.06 13.30
C GLU A 301 20.42 6.71 13.92
N LYS A 302 21.01 6.45 15.10
CA LYS A 302 20.80 5.20 15.84
C LYS A 302 19.32 4.97 16.16
N ASP A 303 18.61 6.03 16.56
CA ASP A 303 17.18 5.95 16.83
C ASP A 303 16.36 5.68 15.55
N LEU A 304 16.71 6.28 14.41
CA LEU A 304 16.05 6.01 13.12
C LEU A 304 16.27 4.57 12.64
N ILE A 305 17.50 4.06 12.75
CA ILE A 305 17.81 2.66 12.41
C ILE A 305 17.03 1.71 13.30
N ALA A 306 17.00 1.96 14.61
CA ALA A 306 16.22 1.15 15.56
C ALA A 306 14.71 1.23 15.24
N ALA A 307 14.20 2.40 14.85
CA ALA A 307 12.82 2.55 14.41
C ALA A 307 12.55 1.66 13.20
N ILE A 308 13.37 1.76 12.15
CA ILE A 308 13.24 0.94 10.94
C ILE A 308 13.31 -0.56 11.25
N GLN A 309 14.17 -0.99 12.18
CA GLN A 309 14.27 -2.39 12.60
C GLN A 309 12.97 -2.90 13.26
N GLU A 310 12.36 -2.12 14.16
CA GLU A 310 11.07 -2.45 14.77
C GLU A 310 9.98 -2.58 13.70
N LEU A 311 9.97 -1.67 12.72
CA LEU A 311 9.02 -1.68 11.61
C LEU A 311 9.22 -2.88 10.70
N HIS A 312 10.45 -3.15 10.29
CA HIS A 312 10.77 -4.31 9.46
C HIS A 312 10.42 -5.62 10.16
N ALA A 313 10.68 -5.73 11.46
CA ALA A 313 10.30 -6.90 12.24
C ALA A 313 8.77 -7.08 12.27
N GLU A 314 8.00 -6.00 12.44
CA GLU A 314 6.54 -6.00 12.32
C GLU A 314 6.09 -6.46 10.93
N GLN A 315 6.69 -5.93 9.86
CA GLN A 315 6.38 -6.31 8.48
C GLN A 315 6.61 -7.81 8.25
N VAL A 316 7.77 -8.36 8.65
CA VAL A 316 8.08 -9.79 8.55
C VAL A 316 7.08 -10.64 9.32
N TYR A 317 6.72 -10.24 10.54
CA TYR A 317 5.73 -10.97 11.34
C TYR A 317 4.40 -11.02 10.61
N MET A 318 3.91 -9.87 10.15
CA MET A 318 2.64 -9.77 9.45
C MET A 318 2.59 -10.58 8.16
N LEU A 319 3.64 -10.48 7.32
CA LEU A 319 3.71 -11.20 6.05
C LEU A 319 3.72 -12.72 6.25
N LYS A 320 4.37 -13.24 7.30
CA LYS A 320 4.36 -14.68 7.62
C LYS A 320 3.01 -15.21 8.07
N HIS A 321 2.16 -14.37 8.64
CA HIS A 321 0.87 -14.78 9.21
C HIS A 321 -0.34 -14.32 8.38
N ARG A 322 -0.13 -13.60 7.28
CA ARG A 322 -1.21 -13.20 6.38
C ARG A 322 -1.68 -14.36 5.52
N LYS A 323 -2.94 -14.30 5.09
CA LYS A 323 -3.44 -15.08 3.96
C LYS A 323 -3.32 -14.26 2.68
N ARG A 324 -2.76 -14.85 1.63
CA ARG A 324 -2.58 -14.19 0.32
C ARG A 324 -3.91 -13.67 -0.20
N GLY A 325 -3.97 -12.38 -0.56
CA GLY A 325 -5.18 -11.78 -1.09
C GLY A 325 -6.22 -11.38 -0.05
N GLU A 326 -5.94 -11.42 1.25
CA GLU A 326 -6.76 -10.79 2.28
C GLU A 326 -6.16 -9.42 2.67
N ALA A 327 -6.98 -8.37 2.68
CA ALA A 327 -6.60 -7.02 3.12
C ALA A 327 -5.42 -6.35 2.36
N GLU A 328 -5.01 -6.83 1.16
CA GLU A 328 -3.88 -6.32 0.35
C GLU A 328 -3.84 -4.78 0.23
N GLY A 329 -4.98 -4.15 -0.09
CA GLY A 329 -5.06 -2.69 -0.17
C GLY A 329 -4.80 -1.96 1.15
N MET A 330 -5.09 -2.59 2.29
CA MET A 330 -4.82 -2.03 3.62
C MET A 330 -3.36 -2.23 4.04
N TRP A 331 -2.71 -3.32 3.61
CA TRP A 331 -1.28 -3.59 3.87
C TRP A 331 -0.39 -2.51 3.28
N SER A 332 -0.59 -2.16 2.01
CA SER A 332 0.22 -1.14 1.33
C SER A 332 0.15 0.22 2.02
N SER A 333 -1.05 0.66 2.43
CA SER A 333 -1.23 1.93 3.16
C SER A 333 -0.70 1.87 4.59
N TYR A 334 -0.81 0.71 5.26
CA TYR A 334 -0.23 0.49 6.57
C TYR A 334 1.30 0.59 6.54
N PHE A 335 1.96 0.02 5.53
CA PHE A 335 3.41 0.05 5.42
C PHE A 335 3.95 1.39 4.91
N SER A 336 3.21 2.10 4.04
CA SER A 336 3.65 3.40 3.51
C SER A 336 3.84 4.46 4.60
N ARG A 337 3.15 4.36 5.74
CA ARG A 337 3.29 5.30 6.86
C ARG A 337 4.70 5.32 7.46
N PHE A 338 5.51 4.31 7.19
CA PHE A 338 6.88 4.18 7.67
C PHE A 338 7.89 4.92 6.78
N GLY A 339 7.46 5.43 5.63
CA GLY A 339 8.32 6.11 4.66
C GLY A 339 9.07 7.33 5.22
N GLU A 340 8.49 8.06 6.18
CA GLU A 340 9.13 9.27 6.74
C GLU A 340 10.42 8.95 7.51
N ALA A 341 10.46 7.84 8.26
CA ALA A 341 11.66 7.41 8.98
C ALA A 341 12.79 7.05 8.00
N TYR A 342 12.46 6.32 6.93
CA TYR A 342 13.39 6.03 5.84
C TYR A 342 13.87 7.30 5.15
N GLN A 343 12.98 8.18 4.72
CA GLN A 343 13.34 9.44 4.05
C GLN A 343 14.27 10.31 4.90
N THR A 344 14.02 10.38 6.22
CA THR A 344 14.87 11.13 7.15
C THR A 344 16.27 10.50 7.25
N LEU A 345 16.35 9.17 7.36
CA LEU A 345 17.63 8.46 7.42
C LEU A 345 18.41 8.59 6.10
N ILE A 346 17.74 8.35 4.96
CA ILE A 346 18.32 8.47 3.61
C ILE A 346 18.90 9.88 3.41
N ARG A 347 18.15 10.92 3.79
CA ARG A 347 18.62 12.31 3.73
C ARG A 347 19.88 12.52 4.56
N GLN A 348 19.90 12.01 5.79
CA GLN A 348 21.03 12.16 6.71
C GLN A 348 22.27 11.44 6.20
N LEU A 349 22.13 10.19 5.74
CA LEU A 349 23.22 9.39 5.18
C LEU A 349 23.80 10.04 3.93
N ALA A 350 22.95 10.43 2.98
CA ALA A 350 23.37 11.09 1.75
C ALA A 350 24.06 12.44 2.02
N GLY A 351 23.55 13.23 2.96
CA GLY A 351 24.17 14.50 3.38
C GLY A 351 25.55 14.34 4.03
N ARG A 352 25.87 13.12 4.52
CA ARG A 352 27.17 12.74 5.07
C ARG A 352 28.08 12.03 4.05
N GLY A 353 27.67 11.97 2.78
CA GLY A 353 28.41 11.27 1.72
C GLY A 353 28.29 9.74 1.75
N ARG A 354 27.46 9.16 2.64
CA ARG A 354 27.21 7.72 2.75
C ARG A 354 26.10 7.30 1.78
N THR A 355 26.34 7.53 0.49
CA THR A 355 25.33 7.39 -0.57
C THR A 355 24.97 5.94 -0.87
N GLU A 356 25.87 4.98 -0.67
CA GLU A 356 25.58 3.54 -0.85
C GLU A 356 24.62 3.04 0.24
N GLU A 357 24.87 3.37 1.51
CA GLU A 357 23.96 3.01 2.59
C GLU A 357 22.60 3.70 2.44
N ALA A 358 22.58 4.95 1.98
CA ALA A 358 21.34 5.65 1.67
C ALA A 358 20.53 4.94 0.57
N PHE A 359 21.21 4.37 -0.44
CA PHE A 359 20.57 3.55 -1.48
C PHE A 359 19.97 2.27 -0.89
N ASP A 360 20.73 1.55 -0.07
CA ASP A 360 20.27 0.27 0.51
C ASP A 360 19.02 0.47 1.37
N TYR A 361 18.93 1.57 2.14
CA TYR A 361 17.71 1.92 2.87
C TYR A 361 16.56 2.35 1.95
N ALA A 362 16.84 3.00 0.82
CA ALA A 362 15.82 3.34 -0.18
C ALA A 362 15.22 2.08 -0.81
N GLU A 363 16.06 1.11 -1.18
CA GLU A 363 15.62 -0.20 -1.67
C GLU A 363 14.88 -1.00 -0.59
N GLN A 364 15.35 -0.98 0.66
CA GLN A 364 14.64 -1.63 1.76
C GLN A 364 13.24 -1.06 1.98
N ALA A 365 13.07 0.26 1.84
CA ALA A 365 11.78 0.93 2.01
C ALA A 365 10.76 0.50 0.94
N ARG A 366 11.20 0.28 -0.29
CA ARG A 366 10.32 0.08 -1.46
C ARG A 366 10.18 -1.37 -1.91
N ALA A 367 11.22 -2.18 -1.78
CA ALA A 367 11.26 -3.52 -2.38
C ALA A 367 10.73 -4.62 -1.46
N PHE A 368 10.74 -4.42 -0.14
CA PHE A 368 10.53 -5.49 0.84
C PHE A 368 9.23 -6.26 0.64
N GLU A 369 8.09 -5.57 0.64
CA GLU A 369 6.78 -6.22 0.56
C GLU A 369 6.46 -6.80 -0.84
N PRO A 370 6.79 -6.11 -1.95
CA PRO A 370 6.74 -6.71 -3.29
C PRO A 370 7.64 -7.92 -3.48
N LEU A 371 8.87 -7.92 -2.95
CA LEU A 371 9.78 -9.07 -3.04
C LEU A 371 9.23 -10.29 -2.31
N TYR A 372 8.59 -10.08 -1.17
CA TYR A 372 7.90 -11.15 -0.45
C TYR A 372 6.72 -11.71 -1.25
N LEU A 373 5.92 -10.85 -1.90
CA LEU A 373 4.84 -11.30 -2.80
C LEU A 373 5.38 -12.18 -3.93
N VAL A 374 6.47 -11.77 -4.57
CA VAL A 374 7.06 -12.54 -5.68
C VAL A 374 7.71 -13.84 -5.22
N SER A 375 8.37 -13.87 -4.06
CA SER A 375 9.00 -15.09 -3.54
C SER A 375 7.99 -16.18 -3.20
N GLU A 376 6.75 -15.80 -2.83
CA GLU A 376 5.64 -16.74 -2.68
C GLU A 376 5.12 -17.29 -4.03
N ALA A 377 5.34 -16.59 -5.14
CA ALA A 377 4.87 -16.96 -6.47
C ALA A 377 5.93 -17.68 -7.34
N VAL A 378 7.22 -17.42 -7.15
CA VAL A 378 8.32 -17.94 -7.98
C VAL A 378 9.19 -18.91 -7.18
N PRO A 379 9.20 -20.23 -7.46
CA PRO A 379 9.97 -21.17 -6.65
C PRO A 379 11.47 -21.27 -7.02
N LYS A 380 12.30 -21.47 -5.98
CA LYS A 380 13.70 -21.96 -5.91
C LYS A 380 14.88 -20.97 -5.95
N ASP A 381 14.80 -19.86 -6.68
CA ASP A 381 15.98 -18.94 -6.83
C ASP A 381 15.79 -17.55 -6.19
N PHE A 382 14.61 -17.26 -5.63
CA PHE A 382 14.30 -15.99 -4.95
C PHE A 382 14.20 -16.17 -3.44
N ASP A 383 15.15 -15.61 -2.70
CA ASP A 383 15.15 -15.66 -1.22
C ASP A 383 14.30 -14.54 -0.58
N GLY A 384 13.66 -13.70 -1.40
CA GLY A 384 12.80 -12.59 -0.96
C GLY A 384 13.56 -11.47 -0.26
N LYS A 385 14.89 -11.43 -0.33
CA LYS A 385 15.71 -10.42 0.32
C LYS A 385 16.13 -9.33 -0.63
N THR A 386 16.29 -8.14 -0.08
CA THR A 386 16.90 -7.01 -0.77
C THR A 386 18.40 -7.24 -0.92
N LYS A 387 18.90 -7.10 -2.15
CA LYS A 387 20.32 -7.07 -2.48
C LYS A 387 20.86 -5.66 -2.26
N SER A 388 22.14 -5.60 -1.86
CA SER A 388 22.89 -4.35 -1.73
C SER A 388 23.16 -3.70 -3.09
N LEU A 389 23.49 -2.40 -3.08
CA LEU A 389 23.92 -1.69 -4.28
C LEU A 389 25.05 -2.39 -5.04
N GLY A 390 26.02 -2.96 -4.31
CA GLY A 390 27.14 -3.69 -4.89
C GLY A 390 26.71 -4.95 -5.66
N GLU A 391 25.78 -5.71 -5.09
CA GLU A 391 25.19 -6.90 -5.73
C GLU A 391 24.31 -6.53 -6.91
N ILE A 392 23.53 -5.45 -6.79
CA ILE A 392 22.69 -4.95 -7.88
C ILE A 392 23.56 -4.57 -9.07
N ARG A 393 24.60 -3.76 -8.82
CA ARG A 393 25.59 -3.36 -9.82
C ARG A 393 26.14 -4.55 -10.60
N GLN A 394 26.51 -5.62 -9.90
CA GLN A 394 27.10 -6.82 -10.52
C GLN A 394 26.10 -7.63 -11.36
N ALA A 395 24.82 -7.60 -10.98
CA ALA A 395 23.75 -8.34 -11.64
C ALA A 395 23.18 -7.63 -12.88
N LEU A 396 23.42 -6.32 -13.04
CA LEU A 396 22.92 -5.55 -14.19
C LEU A 396 23.53 -6.04 -15.51
N PRO A 397 22.72 -6.16 -16.59
CA PRO A 397 23.23 -6.45 -17.92
C PRO A 397 24.18 -5.35 -18.43
N PRO A 398 25.22 -5.69 -19.22
CA PRO A 398 26.08 -4.69 -19.85
C PRO A 398 25.29 -3.66 -20.65
N GLY A 399 25.75 -2.40 -20.66
CA GLY A 399 25.10 -1.31 -21.38
C GLY A 399 23.79 -0.79 -20.75
N THR A 400 23.37 -1.38 -19.62
CA THR A 400 22.21 -0.89 -18.85
C THR A 400 22.65 0.21 -17.90
N GLN A 401 21.93 1.33 -17.94
CA GLN A 401 22.03 2.40 -16.97
C GLN A 401 20.74 2.46 -16.16
N LEU A 402 20.85 2.33 -14.85
CA LEU A 402 19.75 2.45 -13.91
C LEU A 402 19.80 3.83 -13.24
N LEU A 403 18.67 4.52 -13.25
CA LEU A 403 18.41 5.79 -12.55
C LEU A 403 17.39 5.54 -11.45
N GLU A 404 17.86 5.53 -10.21
CA GLU A 404 16.98 5.40 -9.05
C GLU A 404 16.77 6.72 -8.36
N TYR A 405 15.52 7.12 -8.20
CA TYR A 405 15.13 8.36 -7.55
C TYR A 405 14.68 8.10 -6.11
N SER A 406 15.06 9.01 -5.20
CA SER A 406 14.46 9.15 -3.87
C SER A 406 14.09 10.63 -3.67
N VAL A 407 12.79 10.89 -3.70
CA VAL A 407 12.18 12.22 -3.60
C VAL A 407 11.96 12.57 -2.13
N LEU A 408 12.80 13.47 -1.62
CA LEU A 408 12.68 14.02 -0.29
C LEU A 408 11.82 15.29 -0.29
N SER A 409 11.55 15.86 0.88
CA SER A 409 10.69 17.03 1.01
C SER A 409 11.18 18.26 0.21
N ASP A 410 12.50 18.47 0.16
CA ASP A 410 13.14 19.66 -0.42
C ASP A 410 14.15 19.38 -1.54
N GLN A 411 14.55 18.12 -1.73
CA GLN A 411 15.51 17.72 -2.75
C GLN A 411 15.21 16.31 -3.26
N THR A 412 15.86 15.91 -4.34
CA THR A 412 15.78 14.53 -4.86
C THR A 412 17.19 13.98 -5.01
N ILE A 413 17.42 12.79 -4.46
CA ILE A 413 18.66 12.05 -4.68
C ILE A 413 18.45 11.12 -5.86
N VAL A 414 19.42 11.06 -6.77
CA VAL A 414 19.40 10.18 -7.93
C VAL A 414 20.67 9.35 -7.93
N TRP A 415 20.53 8.03 -7.88
CA TRP A 415 21.64 7.10 -8.09
C TRP A 415 21.71 6.69 -9.55
N LEU A 416 22.89 6.81 -10.13
CA LEU A 416 23.24 6.34 -11.46
C LEU A 416 24.05 5.07 -11.28
N VAL A 417 23.44 3.93 -11.58
CA VAL A 417 24.03 2.59 -11.40
C VAL A 417 24.22 1.93 -12.76
N SER A 418 25.47 1.66 -13.12
CA SER A 418 25.84 0.78 -14.23
C SER A 418 26.75 -0.33 -13.69
N ARG A 419 27.00 -1.38 -14.47
CA ARG A 419 27.90 -2.47 -14.05
C ARG A 419 29.31 -1.97 -13.71
N GLU A 420 29.75 -0.91 -14.37
CA GLU A 420 31.07 -0.31 -14.26
C GLU A 420 31.14 0.72 -13.14
N LYS A 421 30.13 1.59 -13.01
CA LYS A 421 30.19 2.76 -12.14
C LYS A 421 28.87 2.97 -11.37
N VAL A 422 29.04 3.38 -10.11
CA VAL A 422 27.97 3.92 -9.28
C VAL A 422 28.30 5.38 -8.97
N SER A 423 27.31 6.24 -9.08
CA SER A 423 27.41 7.62 -8.58
C SER A 423 26.05 8.10 -8.09
N ALA A 424 26.04 9.11 -7.22
CA ALA A 424 24.82 9.74 -6.77
C ALA A 424 24.90 11.24 -7.00
N ILE A 425 23.79 11.84 -7.40
CA ILE A 425 23.65 13.29 -7.56
C ILE A 425 22.42 13.78 -6.82
N THR A 426 22.52 15.01 -6.33
CA THR A 426 21.36 15.70 -5.74
C THR A 426 20.79 16.72 -6.74
N LEU A 427 19.47 16.66 -6.89
CA LEU A 427 18.66 17.62 -7.63
C LEU A 427 17.96 18.55 -6.62
N PRO A 428 17.90 19.86 -6.90
CA PRO A 428 17.31 20.85 -5.99
C PRO A 428 15.76 20.81 -5.96
N ALA A 429 15.13 19.86 -6.66
CA ALA A 429 13.68 19.72 -6.69
C ALA A 429 13.22 18.73 -5.63
N GLY A 430 12.45 19.21 -4.66
CA GLY A 430 11.76 18.39 -3.66
C GLY A 430 10.36 17.93 -4.11
N LYS A 431 9.73 17.14 -3.25
CA LYS A 431 8.41 16.52 -3.48
C LYS A 431 7.34 17.48 -4.00
N ALA A 432 7.22 18.67 -3.41
CA ALA A 432 6.19 19.65 -3.79
C ALA A 432 6.40 20.19 -5.22
N VAL A 433 7.65 20.43 -5.62
CA VAL A 433 7.99 20.93 -6.96
C VAL A 433 7.64 19.87 -8.00
N ILE A 434 8.06 18.62 -7.77
CA ILE A 434 7.80 17.49 -8.66
C ILE A 434 6.31 17.21 -8.76
N ALA A 435 5.58 17.20 -7.64
CA ALA A 435 4.13 17.00 -7.61
C ALA A 435 3.38 18.04 -8.44
N ARG A 436 3.79 19.31 -8.35
CA ARG A 436 3.23 20.38 -9.17
C ARG A 436 3.47 20.13 -10.66
N HIS A 437 4.71 19.85 -11.07
CA HIS A 437 5.02 19.60 -12.49
C HIS A 437 4.28 18.37 -13.03
N ALA A 438 4.19 17.29 -12.25
CA ALA A 438 3.44 16.10 -12.63
C ALA A 438 1.94 16.41 -12.81
N SER A 439 1.34 17.13 -11.87
CA SER A 439 -0.07 17.55 -11.94
C SER A 439 -0.35 18.44 -13.16
N GLU A 440 0.49 19.43 -13.42
CA GLU A 440 0.36 20.32 -14.58
C GLU A 440 0.47 19.54 -15.91
N LEU A 441 1.42 18.61 -16.02
CA LEU A 441 1.58 17.75 -17.19
C LEU A 441 0.33 16.87 -17.42
N GLN A 442 -0.17 16.23 -16.36
CA GLN A 442 -1.36 15.38 -16.43
C GLN A 442 -2.60 16.20 -16.81
N HIS A 443 -2.71 17.43 -16.31
CA HIS A 443 -3.79 18.35 -16.69
C HIS A 443 -3.70 18.72 -18.18
N ALA A 444 -2.51 19.02 -18.70
CA ALA A 444 -2.30 19.31 -20.11
C ALA A 444 -2.65 18.12 -21.02
N ALA A 445 -2.31 16.89 -20.59
CA ALA A 445 -2.70 15.66 -21.28
C ALA A 445 -4.23 15.47 -21.29
N ALA A 446 -4.89 15.65 -20.15
CA ALA A 446 -6.34 15.52 -20.03
C ALA A 446 -7.09 16.57 -20.87
N ALA A 447 -6.55 17.80 -20.91
CA ALA A 447 -7.04 18.89 -21.75
C ALA A 447 -6.73 18.71 -23.25
N ARG A 448 -5.96 17.65 -23.61
CA ARG A 448 -5.49 17.40 -24.99
C ARG A 448 -4.77 18.59 -25.61
N ASN A 449 -4.08 19.39 -24.79
CA ASN A 449 -3.35 20.56 -25.23
C ASN A 449 -1.89 20.19 -25.52
N GLN A 450 -1.60 19.88 -26.78
CA GLN A 450 -0.26 19.42 -27.20
C GLN A 450 0.84 20.44 -26.90
N ALA A 451 0.62 21.74 -27.15
CA ALA A 451 1.65 22.76 -26.98
C ALA A 451 2.01 22.97 -25.50
N ASP A 452 1.00 23.00 -24.63
CA ASP A 452 1.22 23.07 -23.18
C ASP A 452 1.88 21.78 -22.67
N PHE A 453 1.42 20.62 -23.12
CA PHE A 453 2.00 19.32 -22.75
C PHE A 453 3.50 19.24 -23.08
N GLU A 454 3.89 19.62 -24.30
CA GLU A 454 5.31 19.70 -24.70
C GLU A 454 6.13 20.65 -23.81
N THR A 455 5.58 21.83 -23.51
CA THR A 455 6.23 22.79 -22.62
C THR A 455 6.49 22.19 -21.24
N LYS A 456 5.54 21.40 -20.71
CA LYS A 456 5.71 20.70 -19.43
C LYS A 456 6.73 19.55 -19.52
N LEU A 457 6.81 18.85 -20.64
CA LEU A 457 7.83 17.82 -20.89
C LEU A 457 9.25 18.41 -20.85
N TYR A 458 9.46 19.60 -21.44
CA TYR A 458 10.75 20.29 -21.42
C TYR A 458 11.17 20.65 -19.99
N ALA A 459 10.26 21.26 -19.23
CA ALA A 459 10.52 21.63 -17.85
C ALA A 459 10.88 20.43 -16.97
N LEU A 460 10.18 19.30 -17.15
CA LEU A 460 10.47 18.06 -16.42
C LEU A 460 11.80 17.43 -16.83
N TYR A 461 12.15 17.45 -18.12
CA TYR A 461 13.46 16.95 -18.58
C TYR A 461 14.60 17.72 -17.90
N ASP A 462 14.53 19.06 -17.90
CA ASP A 462 15.56 19.91 -17.30
C ASP A 462 15.69 19.69 -15.79
N VAL A 463 14.55 19.52 -15.10
CA VAL A 463 14.51 19.32 -13.65
C VAL A 463 15.00 17.94 -13.23
N LEU A 464 14.69 16.88 -14.01
CA LEU A 464 14.83 15.49 -13.56
C LEU A 464 15.88 14.67 -14.30
N VAL A 465 16.17 14.96 -15.56
CA VAL A 465 16.89 14.05 -16.48
C VAL A 465 18.17 14.68 -17.02
N ALA A 466 18.19 15.99 -17.31
CA ALA A 466 19.32 16.66 -17.92
C ALA A 466 20.64 16.46 -17.16
N LYS A 467 20.62 16.65 -15.83
CA LYS A 467 21.81 16.48 -14.97
C LYS A 467 22.24 15.01 -14.84
N PRO A 468 21.34 14.03 -14.57
CA PRO A 468 21.73 12.62 -14.61
C PRO A 468 22.33 12.20 -15.95
N MET A 469 21.69 12.53 -17.08
CA MET A 469 22.19 12.14 -18.40
C MET A 469 23.57 12.72 -18.70
N ALA A 470 23.82 13.98 -18.31
CA ALA A 470 25.14 14.62 -18.48
C ALA A 470 26.23 14.02 -17.57
N ALA A 471 25.87 13.36 -16.47
CA ALA A 471 26.80 12.72 -15.55
C ALA A 471 27.19 11.29 -15.97
N MET A 472 26.49 10.71 -16.94
CA MET A 472 26.78 9.38 -17.48
C MET A 472 28.08 9.40 -18.29
N THR A 473 28.86 8.33 -18.18
CA THR A 473 30.14 8.20 -18.89
C THR A 473 29.99 7.73 -20.34
N ALA A 474 28.83 7.17 -20.69
CA ALA A 474 28.52 6.67 -22.02
C ALA A 474 27.01 6.76 -22.28
N THR A 475 26.62 6.81 -23.55
CA THR A 475 25.21 6.70 -23.94
C THR A 475 24.68 5.31 -23.57
N PRO A 476 23.58 5.21 -22.80
CA PRO A 476 23.05 3.92 -22.38
C PRO A 476 22.47 3.16 -23.58
N GLN A 477 22.70 1.85 -23.65
CA GLN A 477 21.97 0.98 -24.58
C GLN A 477 20.55 0.69 -24.08
N ARG A 478 20.32 0.91 -22.78
CA ARG A 478 19.05 0.72 -22.08
C ARG A 478 19.03 1.59 -20.85
N LEU A 479 17.91 2.29 -20.64
CA LEU A 479 17.72 3.15 -19.48
C LEU A 479 16.59 2.58 -18.62
N VAL A 480 16.93 2.20 -17.40
CA VAL A 480 15.98 1.73 -16.39
C VAL A 480 15.73 2.87 -15.42
N ILE A 481 14.46 3.22 -15.21
CA ILE A 481 14.06 4.33 -14.36
C ILE A 481 13.24 3.78 -13.20
N ILE A 482 13.69 4.07 -11.98
CA ILE A 482 12.96 3.75 -10.75
C ILE A 482 12.45 5.08 -10.18
N PRO A 483 11.22 5.47 -10.54
CA PRO A 483 10.60 6.67 -10.01
C PRO A 483 10.31 6.56 -8.52
N ASP A 484 10.10 7.71 -7.87
CA ASP A 484 9.59 7.78 -6.50
C ASP A 484 8.49 8.87 -6.39
N GLY A 485 7.49 8.58 -5.56
CA GLY A 485 6.39 9.49 -5.24
C GLY A 485 5.66 10.05 -6.48
N PRO A 486 5.57 11.37 -6.66
CA PRO A 486 4.85 11.95 -7.79
C PRO A 486 5.42 11.59 -9.17
N MET A 487 6.63 11.01 -9.25
CA MET A 487 7.26 10.63 -10.51
C MET A 487 6.62 9.40 -11.17
N HIS A 488 5.91 8.54 -10.43
CA HIS A 488 5.27 7.34 -10.99
C HIS A 488 4.26 7.68 -12.10
N GLY A 489 3.68 8.89 -12.07
CA GLY A 489 2.74 9.36 -13.09
C GLY A 489 3.38 10.05 -14.30
N LEU A 490 4.71 10.01 -14.46
CA LEU A 490 5.44 10.76 -15.51
C LEU A 490 5.77 9.89 -16.73
N PRO A 491 5.55 10.39 -17.96
CA PRO A 491 5.90 9.70 -19.20
C PRO A 491 7.39 9.88 -19.52
N PHE A 492 8.29 9.21 -18.79
CA PHE A 492 9.74 9.38 -18.97
C PHE A 492 10.21 9.26 -20.43
N ALA A 493 9.63 8.33 -21.18
CA ALA A 493 9.88 8.15 -22.61
C ALA A 493 9.66 9.43 -23.45
N ALA A 494 8.69 10.26 -23.06
CA ALA A 494 8.34 11.50 -23.74
C ALA A 494 9.02 12.75 -23.14
N LEU A 495 9.86 12.63 -22.11
CA LEU A 495 10.63 13.78 -21.64
C LEU A 495 11.57 14.24 -22.75
N HIS A 496 11.57 15.54 -23.05
CA HIS A 496 12.19 16.06 -24.27
C HIS A 496 13.34 17.01 -23.94
N ASN A 497 14.47 16.72 -24.58
CA ASN A 497 15.70 17.47 -24.44
C ASN A 497 15.71 18.62 -25.45
N THR A 498 15.53 19.85 -24.97
CA THR A 498 15.51 21.05 -25.81
C THR A 498 16.84 21.32 -26.53
N LYS A 499 17.97 20.81 -26.03
CA LYS A 499 19.29 21.01 -26.64
C LYS A 499 19.53 20.12 -27.86
N THR A 500 19.03 18.88 -27.81
CA THR A 500 19.15 17.91 -28.91
C THR A 500 17.89 17.84 -29.76
N ASN A 501 16.79 18.45 -29.29
CA ASN A 501 15.46 18.37 -29.85
C ASN A 501 14.96 16.92 -30.01
N ARG A 502 15.27 16.06 -29.04
CA ARG A 502 14.91 14.63 -29.04
C ARG A 502 14.15 14.26 -27.77
N TYR A 503 13.19 13.36 -27.92
CA TYR A 503 12.55 12.69 -26.78
C TYR A 503 13.50 11.62 -26.22
N LEU A 504 13.42 11.37 -24.91
CA LEU A 504 14.30 10.40 -24.23
C LEU A 504 14.19 8.99 -24.85
N ILE A 505 13.01 8.60 -25.32
CA ILE A 505 12.79 7.32 -26.01
C ILE A 505 13.58 7.20 -27.31
N GLU A 506 13.98 8.31 -27.94
CA GLU A 506 14.82 8.27 -29.14
C GLU A 506 16.27 7.93 -28.80
N ASP A 507 16.73 8.17 -27.57
CA ASP A 507 18.12 7.96 -27.16
C ASP A 507 18.38 6.53 -26.67
N ALA A 508 17.43 5.92 -25.96
CA ALA A 508 17.51 4.54 -25.49
C ALA A 508 16.11 3.94 -25.24
N PRO A 509 15.95 2.59 -25.32
CA PRO A 509 14.75 1.94 -24.81
C PRO A 509 14.61 2.17 -23.30
N ILE A 510 13.39 2.49 -22.87
CA ILE A 510 13.06 2.87 -21.49
C ILE A 510 12.27 1.75 -20.81
N GLU A 511 12.73 1.37 -19.61
CA GLU A 511 12.02 0.47 -18.71
C GLU A 511 11.78 1.16 -17.37
N ILE A 512 10.62 0.92 -16.79
CA ILE A 512 10.26 1.38 -15.46
C ILE A 512 10.35 0.20 -14.48
N ALA A 513 10.77 0.43 -13.25
CA ALA A 513 10.67 -0.57 -12.19
C ALA A 513 10.29 0.09 -10.86
N GLY A 514 9.58 -0.63 -9.99
CA GLY A 514 9.27 -0.15 -8.64
C GLY A 514 10.47 -0.14 -7.70
N SER A 515 11.52 -0.90 -8.04
CA SER A 515 12.80 -0.96 -7.31
C SER A 515 13.88 -1.60 -8.18
N ALA A 516 15.15 -1.40 -7.83
CA ALA A 516 16.26 -2.06 -8.50
C ALA A 516 16.23 -3.58 -8.27
N ASN A 517 15.91 -4.02 -7.06
CA ASN A 517 15.69 -5.43 -6.74
C ASN A 517 14.55 -6.05 -7.58
N LEU A 518 13.40 -5.38 -7.72
CA LEU A 518 12.31 -5.86 -8.56
C LEU A 518 12.70 -5.94 -10.05
N TYR A 519 13.55 -5.03 -10.53
CA TYR A 519 14.10 -5.15 -11.87
C TYR A 519 14.98 -6.40 -12.03
N LEU A 520 15.85 -6.71 -11.06
CA LEU A 520 16.63 -7.96 -11.09
C LEU A 520 15.74 -9.21 -11.00
N VAL A 521 14.62 -9.11 -10.28
CA VAL A 521 13.61 -10.16 -10.22
C VAL A 521 13.07 -10.44 -11.61
N SER A 522 12.67 -9.39 -12.34
CA SER A 522 12.18 -9.52 -13.71
C SER A 522 13.22 -10.17 -14.64
N LEU A 523 14.49 -9.75 -14.57
CA LEU A 523 15.57 -10.33 -15.38
C LEU A 523 15.79 -11.82 -15.12
N THR A 524 15.79 -12.21 -13.84
CA THR A 524 16.02 -13.60 -13.45
C THR A 524 14.83 -14.47 -13.87
N ARG A 525 13.61 -13.98 -13.64
CA ARG A 525 12.39 -14.67 -14.02
C ARG A 525 12.27 -14.83 -15.53
N ASP A 526 12.60 -13.78 -16.29
CA ASP A 526 12.64 -13.80 -17.75
C ASP A 526 13.59 -14.88 -18.28
N ARG A 527 14.81 -14.97 -17.73
CA ARG A 527 15.76 -16.03 -18.08
C ARG A 527 15.22 -17.43 -17.76
N ALA A 528 14.58 -17.61 -16.60
CA ALA A 528 14.00 -18.90 -16.20
C ALA A 528 12.87 -19.34 -17.15
N LEU A 529 12.11 -18.40 -17.70
CA LEU A 529 11.05 -18.70 -18.67
C LEU A 529 11.57 -18.97 -20.09
N GLN A 530 12.79 -18.52 -20.44
CA GLN A 530 13.34 -18.61 -21.81
C GLN A 530 13.56 -20.06 -22.29
N SER A 531 13.70 -21.00 -21.36
CA SER A 531 13.96 -22.41 -21.62
C SER A 531 12.72 -23.31 -21.54
N ALA A 532 11.54 -22.79 -21.16
CA ALA A 532 10.47 -23.62 -20.60
C ALA A 532 9.19 -23.82 -21.44
N ALA A 533 8.93 -23.08 -22.54
CA ALA A 533 7.66 -23.23 -23.27
C ALA A 533 7.70 -22.82 -24.75
N ALA A 534 6.83 -23.43 -25.55
CA ALA A 534 6.48 -22.94 -26.88
C ALA A 534 5.75 -21.58 -26.77
N PRO A 535 6.03 -20.62 -27.65
CA PRO A 535 5.47 -19.28 -27.54
C PRO A 535 3.96 -19.29 -27.85
N SER A 536 3.15 -18.72 -26.96
CA SER A 536 1.69 -18.63 -27.07
C SER A 536 1.20 -17.24 -26.62
N ALA A 537 0.08 -16.78 -27.18
CA ALA A 537 -0.53 -15.48 -26.87
C ALA A 537 -2.04 -15.63 -26.61
N LEU A 538 -2.51 -15.17 -25.45
CA LEU A 538 -3.92 -14.97 -25.16
C LEU A 538 -4.29 -13.51 -25.45
N LEU A 539 -5.29 -13.29 -26.29
CA LEU A 539 -5.78 -11.98 -26.70
C LEU A 539 -7.23 -11.82 -26.24
N VAL A 540 -7.51 -10.84 -25.38
CA VAL A 540 -8.85 -10.53 -24.89
C VAL A 540 -9.25 -9.17 -25.42
N GLY A 541 -10.30 -9.10 -26.23
CA GLY A 541 -10.72 -7.86 -26.89
C GLY A 541 -12.22 -7.63 -26.82
N ASP A 542 -12.62 -6.40 -26.51
CA ASP A 542 -14.02 -5.95 -26.49
C ASP A 542 -14.99 -6.93 -25.77
N PRO A 543 -14.77 -7.26 -24.49
CA PRO A 543 -15.68 -8.17 -23.77
C PRO A 543 -17.10 -7.59 -23.69
N ALA A 544 -18.11 -8.43 -23.86
CA ALA A 544 -19.52 -8.03 -23.73
C ALA A 544 -19.92 -7.93 -22.25
N PHE A 545 -19.44 -6.91 -21.54
CA PHE A 545 -19.66 -6.67 -20.12
C PHE A 545 -21.12 -6.30 -19.79
N ASN A 546 -21.50 -6.40 -18.50
CA ASN A 546 -22.82 -5.99 -18.04
C ASN A 546 -22.89 -4.47 -17.81
N GLU A 547 -23.50 -3.74 -18.74
CA GLU A 547 -23.71 -2.29 -18.69
C GLU A 547 -24.63 -1.80 -17.57
N ASN A 548 -25.45 -2.69 -16.99
CA ASN A 548 -26.37 -2.35 -15.90
C ASN A 548 -25.66 -2.18 -14.54
N LEU A 549 -24.37 -2.52 -14.45
CA LEU A 549 -23.59 -2.32 -13.24
C LEU A 549 -23.44 -0.81 -12.97
N PRO A 550 -23.66 -0.32 -11.73
CA PRO A 550 -23.65 1.12 -11.43
C PRO A 550 -22.38 1.86 -11.87
N PHE A 551 -21.23 1.19 -11.85
CA PHE A 551 -19.93 1.77 -12.25
C PHE A 551 -19.58 1.56 -13.73
N ALA A 552 -20.40 0.83 -14.48
CA ALA A 552 -20.22 0.60 -15.92
C ALA A 552 -21.24 1.36 -16.79
N GLN A 553 -22.15 2.11 -16.16
CA GLN A 553 -23.17 2.91 -16.87
C GLN A 553 -22.51 3.95 -17.77
N GLY A 554 -22.94 3.99 -19.03
CA GLY A 554 -22.44 4.94 -20.03
C GLY A 554 -21.15 4.53 -20.74
N LEU A 555 -20.57 3.37 -20.41
CA LEU A 555 -19.48 2.79 -21.20
C LEU A 555 -20.03 2.22 -22.50
N LEU A 556 -19.34 2.51 -23.60
CA LEU A 556 -19.69 2.01 -24.93
C LEU A 556 -18.81 0.80 -25.30
N PRO A 557 -19.27 -0.08 -26.22
CA PRO A 557 -18.41 -1.11 -26.82
C PRO A 557 -17.14 -0.52 -27.42
N LEU A 558 -16.07 -1.32 -27.46
CA LEU A 558 -14.73 -0.94 -27.94
C LEU A 558 -14.42 -1.67 -29.26
N PRO A 559 -15.06 -1.32 -30.39
CA PRO A 559 -14.86 -2.04 -31.66
C PRO A 559 -13.40 -2.01 -32.15
N ARG A 560 -12.63 -1.00 -31.76
CA ARG A 560 -11.19 -0.94 -32.05
C ARG A 560 -10.37 -1.90 -31.19
N ALA A 561 -10.79 -2.22 -29.97
CA ALA A 561 -10.16 -3.26 -29.15
C ALA A 561 -10.33 -4.65 -29.79
N ARG A 562 -11.48 -4.91 -30.42
CA ARG A 562 -11.68 -6.09 -31.28
C ARG A 562 -10.70 -6.08 -32.45
N SER A 563 -10.69 -5.00 -33.25
CA SER A 563 -9.79 -4.85 -34.41
C SER A 563 -8.33 -5.03 -34.02
N GLU A 564 -7.91 -4.45 -32.90
CA GLU A 564 -6.58 -4.61 -32.31
C GLU A 564 -6.26 -6.09 -32.06
N CYS A 565 -7.12 -6.82 -31.37
CA CYS A 565 -6.92 -8.24 -31.07
C CYS A 565 -6.91 -9.11 -32.34
N GLU A 566 -7.78 -8.86 -33.31
CA GLU A 566 -7.82 -9.58 -34.59
C GLU A 566 -6.52 -9.37 -35.39
N ARG A 567 -6.04 -8.12 -35.46
CA ARG A 567 -4.78 -7.77 -36.14
C ARG A 567 -3.57 -8.39 -35.43
N ILE A 568 -3.55 -8.39 -34.10
CA ILE A 568 -2.49 -9.04 -33.31
C ILE A 568 -2.53 -10.57 -33.49
N SER A 569 -3.73 -11.17 -33.50
CA SER A 569 -3.93 -12.60 -33.73
C SER A 569 -3.31 -13.04 -35.06
N ALA A 570 -3.50 -12.25 -36.12
CA ALA A 570 -2.89 -12.49 -37.43
C ALA A 570 -1.35 -12.48 -37.41
N LEU A 571 -0.71 -11.73 -36.51
CA LEU A 571 0.77 -11.72 -36.37
C LEU A 571 1.30 -13.00 -35.71
N TYR A 572 0.54 -13.57 -34.78
CA TYR A 572 0.93 -14.77 -34.03
C TYR A 572 0.47 -16.08 -34.72
N GLY A 573 -0.57 -16.00 -35.55
CA GLY A 573 -1.12 -17.13 -36.29
C GLY A 573 -1.58 -18.25 -35.35
N PRO A 574 -1.12 -19.50 -35.51
CA PRO A 574 -1.57 -20.62 -34.67
C PRO A 574 -1.15 -20.51 -33.20
N HIS A 575 -0.30 -19.55 -32.85
CA HIS A 575 0.14 -19.31 -31.48
C HIS A 575 -0.80 -18.38 -30.70
N ALA A 576 -1.82 -17.79 -31.35
CA ALA A 576 -2.78 -16.92 -30.68
C ALA A 576 -4.08 -17.65 -30.35
N TYR A 577 -4.60 -17.37 -29.16
CA TYR A 577 -5.95 -17.72 -28.72
C TYR A 577 -6.70 -16.42 -28.41
N THR A 578 -7.83 -16.18 -29.07
CA THR A 578 -8.57 -14.91 -28.95
C THR A 578 -9.90 -15.14 -28.23
N LEU A 579 -10.19 -14.31 -27.23
CA LEU A 579 -11.47 -14.21 -26.55
C LEU A 579 -12.10 -12.84 -26.87
N LEU A 580 -13.25 -12.86 -27.54
CA LEU A 580 -14.00 -11.65 -27.90
C LEU A 580 -15.42 -11.71 -27.32
N ASP A 581 -16.07 -10.55 -27.18
CA ASP A 581 -17.49 -10.46 -26.84
C ASP A 581 -17.88 -11.28 -25.60
N ARG A 582 -18.89 -12.13 -25.75
CA ARG A 582 -19.47 -13.00 -24.72
C ARG A 582 -18.56 -14.17 -24.36
N GLU A 583 -17.51 -14.44 -25.14
CA GLU A 583 -16.55 -15.51 -24.82
C GLU A 583 -15.51 -15.05 -23.80
N ALA A 584 -15.21 -13.75 -23.76
CA ALA A 584 -14.26 -13.12 -22.85
C ALA A 584 -14.78 -13.06 -21.41
N THR A 585 -15.04 -14.22 -20.82
CA THR A 585 -15.52 -14.41 -19.44
C THR A 585 -14.36 -14.69 -18.49
N ILE A 586 -14.54 -14.42 -17.19
CA ILE A 586 -13.53 -14.71 -16.16
C ILE A 586 -13.06 -16.19 -16.21
N PRO A 587 -13.94 -17.21 -16.22
CA PRO A 587 -13.49 -18.60 -16.24
C PRO A 587 -12.62 -18.94 -17.46
N ARG A 588 -13.01 -18.51 -18.66
CA ARG A 588 -12.23 -18.77 -19.88
C ARG A 588 -10.91 -17.99 -19.88
N PHE A 589 -10.91 -16.76 -19.40
CA PHE A 589 -9.68 -15.99 -19.24
C PHE A 589 -8.69 -16.70 -18.31
N LEU A 590 -9.12 -17.13 -17.13
CA LEU A 590 -8.27 -17.82 -16.15
C LEU A 590 -7.76 -19.18 -16.66
N GLU A 591 -8.59 -19.90 -17.41
CA GLU A 591 -8.22 -21.17 -18.04
C GLU A 591 -7.09 -20.97 -19.06
N GLN A 592 -7.24 -20.02 -19.98
CA GLN A 592 -6.28 -19.80 -21.07
C GLN A 592 -5.01 -19.08 -20.60
N ALA A 593 -5.10 -18.25 -19.56
CA ALA A 593 -3.96 -17.54 -18.99
C ALA A 593 -2.86 -18.49 -18.51
N ARG A 594 -3.23 -19.68 -17.98
CA ARG A 594 -2.32 -20.72 -17.46
C ARG A 594 -1.18 -21.07 -18.42
N GLY A 595 -1.51 -21.24 -19.70
CA GLY A 595 -0.57 -21.71 -20.73
C GLY A 595 -0.01 -20.60 -21.62
N SER A 596 -0.30 -19.35 -21.31
CA SER A 596 -0.03 -18.23 -22.21
C SER A 596 1.24 -17.48 -21.83
N ALA A 597 2.22 -17.47 -22.74
CA ALA A 597 3.46 -16.71 -22.56
C ALA A 597 3.23 -15.19 -22.66
N ILE A 598 2.26 -14.79 -23.48
CA ILE A 598 1.85 -13.40 -23.69
C ILE A 598 0.36 -13.32 -23.38
N ILE A 599 -0.05 -12.33 -22.59
CA ILE A 599 -1.46 -12.02 -22.37
C ILE A 599 -1.68 -10.56 -22.78
N HIS A 600 -2.62 -10.32 -23.69
CA HIS A 600 -3.04 -8.99 -24.12
C HIS A 600 -4.50 -8.78 -23.74
N VAL A 601 -4.79 -7.70 -23.00
CA VAL A 601 -6.14 -7.37 -22.55
C VAL A 601 -6.51 -5.98 -23.03
N ALA A 602 -7.46 -5.90 -23.96
CA ALA A 602 -8.05 -4.69 -24.50
C ALA A 602 -9.54 -4.62 -24.08
N ALA A 603 -9.78 -4.00 -22.92
CA ALA A 603 -11.07 -3.97 -22.25
C ALA A 603 -11.22 -2.69 -21.42
N HIS A 604 -12.45 -2.38 -20.99
CA HIS A 604 -12.67 -1.32 -20.01
C HIS A 604 -12.08 -1.69 -18.65
N SER A 605 -11.48 -0.71 -17.98
CA SER A 605 -11.05 -0.82 -16.59
C SER A 605 -11.57 0.34 -15.75
N ILE A 606 -11.97 0.03 -14.52
CA ILE A 606 -12.42 1.01 -13.52
C ILE A 606 -11.40 1.05 -12.41
N VAL A 607 -10.67 2.16 -12.31
CA VAL A 607 -9.69 2.39 -11.23
C VAL A 607 -10.41 2.94 -10.01
N ASN A 608 -10.27 2.24 -8.88
CA ASN A 608 -10.76 2.71 -7.59
C ASN A 608 -9.62 3.38 -6.82
N ALA A 609 -9.51 4.71 -6.93
CA ALA A 609 -8.47 5.48 -6.26
C ALA A 609 -8.48 5.34 -4.72
N GLN A 610 -9.62 5.01 -4.12
CA GLN A 610 -9.77 4.89 -2.66
C GLN A 610 -9.46 3.49 -2.15
N ALA A 611 -9.73 2.47 -2.96
CA ALA A 611 -9.38 1.08 -2.69
C ALA A 611 -8.77 0.46 -3.96
N PRO A 612 -7.49 0.74 -4.25
CA PRO A 612 -6.84 0.32 -5.50
C PRO A 612 -6.95 -1.17 -5.82
N SER A 613 -6.92 -2.03 -4.79
CA SER A 613 -7.08 -3.48 -4.94
C SER A 613 -8.48 -3.90 -5.43
N ARG A 614 -9.49 -3.02 -5.29
CA ARG A 614 -10.87 -3.16 -5.78
C ARG A 614 -11.11 -2.38 -7.08
N SER A 615 -10.08 -2.25 -7.90
CA SER A 615 -10.22 -1.82 -9.30
C SER A 615 -10.64 -3.02 -10.16
N TYR A 616 -11.40 -2.80 -11.23
CA TYR A 616 -11.98 -3.88 -12.04
C TYR A 616 -11.51 -3.82 -13.50
N ILE A 617 -11.24 -4.98 -14.10
CA ILE A 617 -11.28 -5.18 -15.56
C ILE A 617 -12.66 -5.73 -15.89
N LEU A 618 -13.38 -5.09 -16.83
CA LEU A 618 -14.73 -5.51 -17.18
C LEU A 618 -14.68 -6.62 -18.25
N LEU A 619 -15.02 -7.84 -17.83
CA LEU A 619 -15.18 -9.01 -18.70
C LEU A 619 -16.67 -9.35 -18.88
N ALA A 620 -16.96 -10.28 -19.79
CA ALA A 620 -18.32 -10.75 -20.04
C ALA A 620 -18.84 -11.60 -18.85
N PRO A 621 -20.15 -11.53 -18.55
CA PRO A 621 -20.77 -12.33 -17.50
C PRO A 621 -20.79 -13.83 -17.87
N ALA A 622 -20.74 -14.68 -16.86
CA ALA A 622 -20.91 -16.13 -16.94
C ALA A 622 -21.83 -16.61 -15.80
N PRO A 623 -22.33 -17.85 -15.82
CA PRO A 623 -23.10 -18.39 -14.71
C PRO A 623 -22.35 -18.24 -13.37
N ASN A 624 -22.96 -17.54 -12.40
CA ASN A 624 -22.39 -17.21 -11.09
C ASN A 624 -21.15 -16.28 -11.08
N GLU A 625 -20.80 -15.66 -12.21
CA GLU A 625 -19.69 -14.70 -12.32
C GLU A 625 -20.18 -13.44 -13.05
N PRO A 626 -20.28 -12.27 -12.39
CA PRO A 626 -20.93 -11.09 -12.95
C PRO A 626 -20.16 -10.39 -14.07
N GLY A 627 -18.88 -10.73 -14.29
CA GLY A 627 -18.02 -10.16 -15.34
C GLY A 627 -16.88 -9.24 -14.85
N PRO A 628 -17.05 -8.39 -13.82
CA PRO A 628 -15.95 -7.60 -13.28
C PRO A 628 -14.88 -8.45 -12.59
N LEU A 629 -13.64 -8.41 -13.10
CA LEU A 629 -12.47 -9.05 -12.52
C LEU A 629 -11.71 -8.05 -11.63
N GLU A 630 -11.70 -8.27 -10.33
CA GLU A 630 -10.97 -7.43 -9.38
C GLU A 630 -9.45 -7.55 -9.52
N ALA A 631 -8.74 -6.44 -9.37
CA ALA A 631 -7.27 -6.39 -9.39
C ALA A 631 -6.65 -7.33 -8.34
N GLN A 632 -7.24 -7.39 -7.14
CA GLN A 632 -6.81 -8.32 -6.09
C GLN A 632 -6.98 -9.79 -6.47
N ALA A 633 -8.00 -10.11 -7.26
CA ALA A 633 -8.22 -11.47 -7.76
C ALA A 633 -7.13 -11.88 -8.76
N LEU A 634 -6.48 -10.94 -9.45
CA LEU A 634 -5.33 -11.23 -10.30
C LEU A 634 -4.17 -11.86 -9.49
N LEU A 635 -3.99 -11.46 -8.22
CA LEU A 635 -2.92 -12.01 -7.38
C LEU A 635 -3.21 -13.44 -6.91
N THR A 636 -4.47 -13.82 -6.70
CA THR A 636 -4.85 -15.11 -6.11
C THR A 636 -5.37 -16.14 -7.09
N ARG A 637 -6.02 -15.69 -8.18
CA ARG A 637 -6.68 -16.56 -9.15
C ARG A 637 -5.90 -16.80 -10.43
N LEU A 638 -4.87 -16.00 -10.73
CA LEU A 638 -4.08 -16.16 -11.96
C LEU A 638 -2.82 -17.01 -11.72
N PRO A 639 -2.78 -18.24 -12.25
CA PRO A 639 -1.53 -19.00 -12.38
C PRO A 639 -0.72 -18.49 -13.57
N LEU A 640 0.24 -17.60 -13.31
CA LEU A 640 1.07 -16.94 -14.34
C LEU A 640 2.46 -17.57 -14.46
N ASP A 641 2.58 -18.86 -14.15
CA ASP A 641 3.85 -19.60 -14.09
C ASP A 641 4.57 -19.65 -15.44
N HIS A 642 3.86 -19.45 -16.55
CA HIS A 642 4.38 -19.43 -17.91
C HIS A 642 4.34 -18.04 -18.56
N THR A 643 3.70 -17.06 -17.91
CA THR A 643 3.47 -15.75 -18.50
C THR A 643 4.70 -14.86 -18.36
N ARG A 644 5.20 -14.39 -19.50
CA ARG A 644 6.36 -13.51 -19.59
C ARG A 644 5.97 -12.04 -19.67
N LEU A 645 4.92 -11.75 -20.42
CA LEU A 645 4.48 -10.40 -20.71
C LEU A 645 2.96 -10.31 -20.59
N VAL A 646 2.49 -9.31 -19.84
CA VAL A 646 1.08 -8.89 -19.87
C VAL A 646 1.00 -7.49 -20.47
N VAL A 647 0.13 -7.30 -21.47
CA VAL A 647 -0.16 -6.00 -22.08
C VAL A 647 -1.57 -5.59 -21.69
N LEU A 648 -1.68 -4.51 -20.93
CA LEU A 648 -2.94 -3.93 -20.49
C LEU A 648 -3.30 -2.72 -21.35
N SER A 649 -3.99 -2.98 -22.46
CA SER A 649 -4.66 -1.98 -23.31
C SER A 649 -6.00 -1.54 -22.68
N THR A 650 -5.95 -1.19 -21.39
CA THR A 650 -7.11 -0.71 -20.63
C THR A 650 -6.84 0.69 -20.11
N CYS A 651 -7.90 1.49 -19.96
CA CYS A 651 -7.83 2.88 -19.54
C CYS A 651 -7.08 3.04 -18.19
N SER A 652 -5.98 3.80 -18.20
CA SER A 652 -5.18 4.12 -17.00
C SER A 652 -4.64 2.89 -16.26
N SER A 653 -4.26 1.83 -16.97
CA SER A 653 -3.83 0.54 -16.40
C SER A 653 -2.50 0.59 -15.63
N ALA A 654 -1.59 1.45 -16.06
CA ALA A 654 -0.35 1.82 -15.36
C ALA A 654 -0.44 3.21 -14.70
N GLY A 655 -1.61 3.84 -14.78
CA GLY A 655 -1.94 5.14 -14.21
C GLY A 655 -2.72 5.04 -12.90
N GLY A 656 -3.11 6.20 -12.38
CA GLY A 656 -3.85 6.30 -11.12
C GLY A 656 -2.93 6.49 -9.90
N LEU A 657 -3.53 6.49 -8.71
CA LEU A 657 -2.77 6.63 -7.46
C LEU A 657 -1.87 5.40 -7.27
N PRO A 658 -0.53 5.57 -7.23
CA PRO A 658 0.40 4.49 -6.98
C PRO A 658 0.07 3.73 -5.69
N VAL A 659 0.24 2.41 -5.68
CA VAL A 659 0.03 1.56 -4.51
C VAL A 659 1.37 1.22 -3.88
N GLY A 660 1.43 1.25 -2.55
CA GLY A 660 2.61 0.87 -1.79
C GLY A 660 3.75 1.88 -1.86
N ALA A 661 4.91 1.50 -1.32
CA ALA A 661 6.12 2.32 -1.32
C ALA A 661 6.91 2.22 -2.63
N GLU A 662 6.72 1.12 -3.36
CA GLU A 662 7.20 0.87 -4.72
C GLU A 662 6.48 1.71 -5.79
N GLY A 663 5.33 2.29 -5.43
CA GLY A 663 4.50 3.13 -6.29
C GLY A 663 4.08 2.46 -7.60
N VAL A 664 3.77 1.17 -7.55
CA VAL A 664 3.30 0.42 -8.72
C VAL A 664 1.79 0.59 -8.86
N ALA A 665 1.32 0.69 -10.10
CA ALA A 665 -0.10 0.88 -10.41
C ALA A 665 -0.97 -0.33 -9.98
N PRO A 666 -2.28 -0.12 -9.71
CA PRO A 666 -3.13 -1.10 -9.05
C PRO A 666 -3.30 -2.43 -9.79
N PHE A 667 -3.31 -2.42 -11.13
CA PHE A 667 -3.39 -3.65 -11.95
C PHE A 667 -2.03 -4.27 -12.24
N VAL A 668 -0.96 -3.47 -12.22
CA VAL A 668 0.41 -3.92 -12.49
C VAL A 668 0.97 -4.68 -11.29
N ARG A 669 0.77 -4.15 -10.09
CA ARG A 669 1.27 -4.73 -8.83
C ARG A 669 0.89 -6.20 -8.63
N PRO A 670 -0.38 -6.62 -8.76
CA PRO A 670 -0.74 -8.04 -8.60
C PRO A 670 -0.14 -8.95 -9.68
N LEU A 671 0.11 -8.45 -10.89
CA LEU A 671 0.75 -9.22 -11.97
C LEU A 671 2.24 -9.42 -11.72
N ILE A 672 2.95 -8.36 -11.31
CA ILE A 672 4.35 -8.46 -10.87
C ILE A 672 4.44 -9.40 -9.67
N GLY A 673 3.57 -9.22 -8.67
CA GLY A 673 3.49 -10.09 -7.48
C GLY A 673 3.16 -11.54 -7.80
N ALA A 674 2.45 -11.81 -8.90
CA ALA A 674 2.21 -13.16 -9.43
C ALA A 674 3.40 -13.72 -10.24
N GLY A 675 4.51 -12.98 -10.34
CA GLY A 675 5.75 -13.43 -10.96
C GLY A 675 5.85 -13.17 -12.46
N VAL A 676 5.04 -12.26 -13.03
CA VAL A 676 5.19 -11.82 -14.43
C VAL A 676 6.44 -10.93 -14.56
N PRO A 677 7.40 -11.24 -15.44
CA PRO A 677 8.59 -10.43 -15.66
C PRO A 677 8.32 -8.98 -16.07
N ALA A 678 7.40 -8.76 -17.01
CA ALA A 678 7.04 -7.40 -17.42
C ALA A 678 5.55 -7.21 -17.69
N VAL A 679 5.10 -5.98 -17.43
CA VAL A 679 3.75 -5.52 -17.75
C VAL A 679 3.85 -4.24 -18.57
N ILE A 680 3.07 -4.16 -19.65
CA ILE A 680 2.84 -2.92 -20.39
C ILE A 680 1.51 -2.34 -19.95
N GLY A 681 1.48 -1.05 -19.63
CA GLY A 681 0.25 -0.34 -19.34
C GLY A 681 0.31 1.14 -19.67
N THR A 682 -0.78 1.85 -19.41
CA THR A 682 -0.96 3.27 -19.76
C THR A 682 -1.13 4.17 -18.53
N LEU A 683 -0.45 5.31 -18.50
CA LEU A 683 -0.55 6.32 -17.44
C LEU A 683 -1.91 7.05 -17.39
N TRP A 684 -2.57 7.21 -18.52
CA TRP A 684 -3.90 7.83 -18.65
C TRP A 684 -4.65 7.25 -19.84
N ASN A 685 -5.90 7.67 -20.03
CA ASN A 685 -6.75 7.19 -21.11
C ASN A 685 -6.20 7.63 -22.48
N VAL A 686 -6.07 6.68 -23.40
CA VAL A 686 -5.58 6.88 -24.75
C VAL A 686 -6.74 6.79 -25.74
N GLU A 687 -6.68 7.53 -26.83
CA GLU A 687 -7.62 7.37 -27.95
C GLU A 687 -7.43 5.99 -28.61
N ASP A 688 -8.50 5.20 -28.68
CA ASP A 688 -8.53 3.83 -29.18
C ASP A 688 -7.77 3.62 -30.51
N ALA A 689 -7.84 4.58 -31.43
CA ALA A 689 -7.15 4.52 -32.72
C ALA A 689 -5.62 4.52 -32.59
N THR A 690 -5.10 5.31 -31.65
CA THR A 690 -3.65 5.39 -31.41
C THR A 690 -3.16 4.17 -30.65
N ALA A 691 -3.95 3.69 -29.68
CA ALA A 691 -3.65 2.47 -28.94
C ALA A 691 -3.52 1.28 -29.90
N GLU A 692 -4.48 1.10 -30.80
CA GLU A 692 -4.48 0.04 -31.80
C GLU A 692 -3.22 0.07 -32.69
N ASP A 693 -2.91 1.23 -33.28
CA ASP A 693 -1.75 1.38 -34.16
C ASP A 693 -0.43 1.12 -33.42
N LEU A 694 -0.30 1.64 -32.19
CA LEU A 694 0.88 1.44 -31.35
C LEU A 694 1.07 -0.02 -30.96
N LEU A 695 0.02 -0.67 -30.45
CA LEU A 695 0.11 -2.02 -29.89
C LEU A 695 0.25 -3.09 -30.98
N VAL A 696 -0.40 -2.92 -32.14
CA VAL A 696 -0.14 -3.78 -33.31
C VAL A 696 1.31 -3.64 -33.78
N SER A 697 1.86 -2.41 -33.79
CA SER A 697 3.27 -2.18 -34.12
C SER A 697 4.21 -2.80 -33.07
N PHE A 698 3.89 -2.65 -31.79
CA PHE A 698 4.61 -3.27 -30.69
C PHE A 698 4.67 -4.80 -30.84
N HIS A 699 3.52 -5.46 -30.99
CA HIS A 699 3.43 -6.91 -31.11
C HIS A 699 4.18 -7.44 -32.34
N ARG A 700 4.22 -6.67 -33.44
CA ARG A 700 5.05 -7.01 -34.61
C ARG A 700 6.53 -7.08 -34.26
N HIS A 701 7.09 -6.02 -33.67
CA HIS A 701 8.51 -6.00 -33.28
C HIS A 701 8.83 -7.04 -32.20
N TYR A 702 7.90 -7.25 -31.26
CA TYR A 702 8.06 -8.28 -30.23
C TYR A 702 8.06 -9.68 -30.85
N ARG A 703 7.18 -9.95 -31.83
CA ARG A 703 7.15 -11.21 -32.60
C ARG A 703 8.42 -11.44 -33.45
N GLU A 704 9.08 -10.37 -33.88
CA GLU A 704 10.38 -10.37 -34.57
C GLU A 704 11.58 -10.64 -33.63
N GLY A 705 11.34 -10.86 -32.34
CA GLY A 705 12.37 -11.23 -31.37
C GLY A 705 12.99 -10.05 -30.61
N LYS A 706 12.45 -8.83 -30.76
CA LYS A 706 12.86 -7.68 -29.93
C LYS A 706 12.30 -7.85 -28.52
N ASP A 707 13.07 -7.46 -27.49
CA ASP A 707 12.52 -7.38 -26.13
C ASP A 707 11.45 -6.29 -26.02
N ALA A 708 10.65 -6.34 -24.96
CA ALA A 708 9.49 -5.48 -24.78
C ALA A 708 9.84 -3.98 -24.85
N ALA A 709 10.94 -3.55 -24.23
CA ALA A 709 11.33 -2.13 -24.22
C ALA A 709 11.74 -1.65 -25.61
N VAL A 710 12.52 -2.45 -26.35
CA VAL A 710 12.91 -2.13 -27.73
C VAL A 710 11.69 -2.17 -28.67
N ALA A 711 10.80 -3.14 -28.52
CA ALA A 711 9.58 -3.22 -29.31
C ALA A 711 8.67 -2.00 -29.09
N LEU A 712 8.53 -1.55 -27.83
CA LEU A 712 7.73 -0.35 -27.50
C LEU A 712 8.40 0.93 -28.02
N GLN A 713 9.72 1.03 -27.85
CA GLN A 713 10.51 2.14 -28.40
C GLN A 713 10.29 2.28 -29.91
N LEU A 714 10.41 1.19 -30.67
CA LEU A 714 10.21 1.20 -32.12
C LEU A 714 8.78 1.59 -32.51
N ALA A 715 7.78 1.12 -31.77
CA ALA A 715 6.39 1.52 -31.97
C ALA A 715 6.16 3.02 -31.71
N GLN A 716 6.67 3.57 -30.60
CA GLN A 716 6.55 4.98 -30.24
C GLN A 716 7.29 5.89 -31.23
N ILE A 717 8.53 5.54 -31.60
CA ILE A 717 9.29 6.25 -32.64
C ILE A 717 8.58 6.17 -34.00
N GLY A 718 7.92 5.05 -34.31
CA GLY A 718 7.11 4.90 -35.52
C GLY A 718 5.97 5.92 -35.60
N LEU A 719 5.34 6.27 -34.47
CA LEU A 719 4.32 7.31 -34.40
C LEU A 719 4.90 8.74 -34.44
N LEU A 720 6.15 8.92 -34.00
CA LEU A 720 6.89 10.18 -34.10
C LEU A 720 7.33 10.49 -35.55
N LYS A 721 7.76 9.47 -36.31
CA LYS A 721 8.34 9.64 -37.65
C LYS A 721 7.27 9.92 -38.72
N LYS A 722 7.48 11.01 -39.49
CA LYS A 722 6.69 11.35 -40.69
C LYS A 722 6.74 10.24 -41.74
N THR A 723 5.59 9.81 -42.23
CA THR A 723 5.47 9.09 -43.51
C THR A 723 4.83 10.00 -44.57
N ASN A 724 5.47 10.09 -45.75
CA ASN A 724 4.91 10.61 -47.01
C ASN A 724 4.12 11.93 -46.93
N ASN A 725 4.80 13.06 -46.69
CA ASN A 725 4.24 14.41 -46.83
C ASN A 725 2.97 14.73 -46.00
N LYS A 726 2.69 13.98 -44.95
CA LYS A 726 1.79 14.40 -43.86
C LYS A 726 2.62 14.90 -42.66
N PRO A 727 2.22 15.97 -41.94
CA PRO A 727 2.80 16.31 -40.64
C PRO A 727 2.71 15.09 -39.70
N GLY A 728 3.66 14.89 -38.77
CA GLY A 728 3.62 13.76 -37.82
C GLY A 728 2.25 13.69 -37.14
N LEU A 729 1.54 12.56 -37.28
CA LEU A 729 0.07 12.54 -37.25
C LEU A 729 -0.58 12.44 -35.86
N ARG A 730 0.16 12.17 -34.78
CA ARG A 730 -0.42 11.93 -33.45
C ARG A 730 0.23 12.82 -32.38
N PRO A 731 -0.55 13.59 -31.60
CA PRO A 731 -0.04 14.37 -30.47
C PRO A 731 0.70 13.50 -29.45
N VAL A 732 1.78 13.98 -28.85
CA VAL A 732 2.64 13.19 -27.97
C VAL A 732 1.90 12.62 -26.76
N PHE A 733 0.93 13.36 -26.21
CA PHE A 733 0.10 12.87 -25.10
C PHE A 733 -0.68 11.58 -25.42
N THR A 734 -0.76 11.15 -26.69
CA THR A 734 -1.46 9.92 -27.11
C THR A 734 -0.60 8.66 -27.04
N TRP A 735 0.72 8.73 -27.26
CA TRP A 735 1.61 7.57 -27.22
C TRP A 735 2.55 7.56 -25.99
N ALA A 736 2.82 8.74 -25.42
CA ALA A 736 3.59 8.93 -24.20
C ALA A 736 3.12 8.12 -22.97
N PRO A 737 1.84 7.73 -22.81
CA PRO A 737 1.39 7.03 -21.61
C PRO A 737 1.88 5.59 -21.50
N PHE A 738 2.25 4.97 -22.62
CA PHE A 738 2.64 3.56 -22.64
C PHE A 738 4.02 3.38 -22.02
N GLN A 739 4.12 2.45 -21.07
CA GLN A 739 5.35 2.13 -20.36
C GLN A 739 5.52 0.62 -20.24
N VAL A 740 6.77 0.16 -20.34
CA VAL A 740 7.16 -1.19 -19.92
C VAL A 740 7.59 -1.14 -18.46
N ILE A 741 6.95 -1.93 -17.61
CA ILE A 741 7.29 -2.07 -16.20
C ILE A 741 7.92 -3.45 -16.00
N GLY A 742 9.22 -3.49 -15.69
CA GLY A 742 10.03 -4.71 -15.66
C GLY A 742 10.73 -5.01 -16.99
N HIS A 743 11.28 -6.22 -17.11
CA HIS A 743 11.99 -6.70 -18.30
C HIS A 743 11.39 -7.99 -18.83
N ALA A 744 11.15 -8.04 -20.14
CA ALA A 744 10.71 -9.24 -20.84
C ALA A 744 11.38 -9.37 -22.21
N SER A 745 12.18 -10.41 -22.40
CA SER A 745 12.66 -10.82 -23.72
C SER A 745 11.50 -11.35 -24.56
N SER A 746 11.65 -11.43 -25.88
CA SER A 746 10.62 -12.08 -26.70
C SER A 746 10.76 -13.59 -26.64
N PRO A 747 9.67 -14.36 -26.43
CA PRO A 747 9.72 -15.82 -26.51
C PRO A 747 9.94 -16.32 -27.95
N PHE A 748 9.93 -15.42 -28.94
CA PHE A 748 10.26 -15.70 -30.34
C PHE A 748 11.70 -15.32 -30.71
N ALA A 749 12.49 -14.79 -29.77
CA ALA A 749 13.89 -14.51 -30.01
C ALA A 749 14.68 -15.82 -30.23
N PRO A 750 15.62 -15.88 -31.18
CA PRO A 750 16.48 -17.04 -31.34
C PRO A 750 17.28 -17.27 -30.06
N ALA A 751 17.41 -18.54 -29.64
CA ALA A 751 18.21 -18.90 -28.47
C ALA A 751 19.64 -18.35 -28.65
N PRO A 752 20.26 -17.75 -27.61
CA PRO A 752 21.61 -17.25 -27.72
C PRO A 752 22.54 -18.40 -28.12
N GLN A 753 23.16 -18.30 -29.29
CA GLN A 753 24.22 -19.21 -29.71
C GLN A 753 25.37 -19.03 -28.72
N HIS A 754 25.50 -19.94 -27.76
CA HIS A 754 26.75 -20.07 -27.01
C HIS A 754 27.84 -20.37 -28.04
N LYS A 755 28.64 -19.36 -28.38
CA LYS A 755 29.95 -19.61 -28.99
C LYS A 755 30.75 -20.37 -27.94
N GLU A 756 30.76 -21.70 -28.05
CA GLU A 756 31.82 -22.51 -27.46
C GLU A 756 33.13 -21.86 -27.88
N LYS A 757 33.92 -21.41 -26.90
CA LYS A 757 35.32 -21.10 -27.17
C LYS A 757 35.94 -22.41 -27.68
N PRO A 758 36.55 -22.44 -28.87
CA PRO A 758 37.30 -23.62 -29.28
C PRO A 758 38.45 -23.85 -28.27
N PRO A 759 38.84 -25.13 -28.08
CA PRO A 759 39.73 -25.58 -27.01
C PRO A 759 41.09 -24.88 -26.97
#